data_AF-L0A4B9-F1
#
_entry.id   AF-L0A4B9-F1
#
_cell.length_a   1.000
_cell.length_b   1.000
_cell.length_c   1.000
_cell.angle_alpha   90.00
_cell.angle_beta   90.00
_cell.angle_gamma   90.00
#
_symmetry.space_group_name_H-M   'P 1'
#
loop_
_entity.id
_entity.type
_entity.pdbx_description
1 polymer ?
#
loop_
_entity_poly.entity_id
_entity_poly.type
_entity_poly.pdbx_seq_one_letter_code
_entity_poly.pdbx_strand_id
1 'polypeptide(L)'
;MLYRTPLRMLGDLVSPKALERIFESSAHARGKALADLDHGDLAEILKRDIFKRLQLSVPAPLAKKRIQDVLEVLEQDGLKNTMIRNEDAMLAGLEQSVKRFSLYFDWPEAQKLRALIGVARTEMDAGKSVPGLLDEGMALVASLERRLNEGLVAQANELAELKAELTRFMGVGGPKLRRLEGLIAQIETAQAQDTLSLAEIERARHIALNLRKLVESSVISADPLNMAQELPDTSLLPLDAQLRISELDRESEARDLHDLARDYDVLLRTRPDLGQQLMGLRVRNEAGEVLGASLAGFKESLNHERNIVLASQREQIKTLAVRVDALGANVPGTTRDEVRLALEVARGTLSGGALASGEIERLEDMLRTLEGQAHATAERTGALLALQRELYQLEGSARGVRGAEADLAPRIAEARAAIARGELVSLDDLWSALERRMGQLAQERESFDARADYVVQEYDRYRHLAGETVQTLGRLADNLRRVRRLGTLSTEASGKYEDTLIQAEALLGEARAEFEAARELTSTFGADALEGLLGVFDSGGALDSLFGTDTPSAPALSVVRTASEPLALALEALSAHGGAQLALLRSGTLSWGKLDATSEKAALSLAGAGALLGGTRLATLELEDGGLLALPLRDAILIARVDGAESLAAWREQLLEARASLV
;
A
#
# COMPACT_ATOMS: atom_id res chain seq x y z
N MET A 1 -22.30 -11.22 7.58
CA MET A 1 -21.96 -12.66 7.67
C MET A 1 -20.95 -12.98 8.76
N LEU A 2 -21.06 -13.92 9.72
CA LEU A 2 -19.89 -14.25 10.57
C LEU A 2 -18.85 -14.97 9.70
N TYR A 3 -19.33 -15.77 8.74
CA TYR A 3 -18.53 -16.38 7.68
C TYR A 3 -17.92 -15.36 6.68
N ARG A 4 -18.33 -14.08 6.68
CA ARG A 4 -17.79 -13.07 5.74
C ARG A 4 -16.40 -12.59 6.12
N THR A 5 -16.06 -12.57 7.41
CA THR A 5 -14.69 -12.27 7.85
C THR A 5 -13.70 -13.31 7.29
N PRO A 6 -13.95 -14.63 7.42
CA PRO A 6 -13.21 -15.66 6.72
C PRO A 6 -13.17 -15.50 5.20
N LEU A 7 -14.30 -15.18 4.55
CA LEU A 7 -14.33 -14.98 3.10
C LEU A 7 -13.40 -13.86 2.64
N ARG A 8 -13.38 -12.75 3.37
CA ARG A 8 -12.49 -11.62 3.08
C ARG A 8 -11.03 -11.96 3.31
N MET A 9 -10.72 -12.65 4.41
CA MET A 9 -9.34 -12.92 4.83
C MET A 9 -8.68 -14.10 4.12
N LEU A 10 -9.47 -15.03 3.56
CA LEU A 10 -8.98 -16.15 2.76
C LEU A 10 -9.21 -15.95 1.25
N GLY A 11 -9.86 -14.85 0.88
CA GLY A 11 -10.17 -14.48 -0.50
C GLY A 11 -8.95 -14.17 -1.36
N ASP A 12 -7.75 -14.13 -0.78
CA ASP A 12 -6.46 -14.06 -1.45
C ASP A 12 -5.92 -15.45 -1.85
N LEU A 13 -6.30 -16.51 -1.13
CA LEU A 13 -5.81 -17.89 -1.35
C LEU A 13 -6.78 -18.75 -2.15
N VAL A 14 -8.07 -18.49 -1.99
CA VAL A 14 -9.16 -19.28 -2.58
C VAL A 14 -10.25 -18.30 -3.03
N SER A 15 -10.94 -18.64 -4.11
CA SER A 15 -12.04 -17.81 -4.59
C SER A 15 -13.13 -17.63 -3.51
N PRO A 16 -13.71 -16.42 -3.37
CA PRO A 16 -14.79 -16.17 -2.41
C PRO A 16 -15.98 -17.12 -2.61
N LYS A 17 -16.30 -17.43 -3.87
CA LYS A 17 -17.40 -18.34 -4.21
C LYS A 17 -17.14 -19.80 -3.80
N ALA A 18 -15.92 -20.31 -3.95
CA ALA A 18 -15.62 -21.66 -3.50
C ALA A 18 -15.64 -21.78 -1.99
N LEU A 19 -15.18 -20.74 -1.27
CA LEU A 19 -15.33 -20.65 0.17
C LEU A 19 -16.81 -20.60 0.56
N GLU A 20 -17.64 -19.78 -0.10
CA GLU A 20 -19.10 -19.75 0.11
C GLU A 20 -19.73 -21.13 -0.10
N ARG A 21 -19.41 -21.82 -1.20
CA ARG A 21 -19.93 -23.17 -1.47
C ARG A 21 -19.49 -24.19 -0.41
N ILE A 22 -18.26 -24.08 0.09
CA ILE A 22 -17.78 -24.94 1.18
C ILE A 22 -18.53 -24.63 2.46
N PHE A 23 -18.73 -23.36 2.80
CA PHE A 23 -19.53 -22.98 3.96
C PHE A 23 -20.99 -23.43 3.82
N GLU A 24 -21.61 -23.29 2.64
CA GLU A 24 -22.99 -23.72 2.38
C GLU A 24 -23.14 -25.24 2.50
N SER A 25 -22.27 -26.01 1.84
CA SER A 25 -22.28 -27.48 1.94
C SER A 25 -21.99 -27.95 3.37
N SER A 26 -21.08 -27.28 4.07
CA SER A 26 -20.74 -27.57 5.46
C SER A 26 -21.86 -27.20 6.44
N ALA A 27 -22.60 -26.12 6.16
CA ALA A 27 -23.78 -25.73 6.93
C ALA A 27 -24.92 -26.71 6.71
N HIS A 28 -25.19 -27.09 5.45
CA HIS A 28 -26.18 -28.10 5.10
C HIS A 28 -25.88 -29.47 5.73
N ALA A 29 -24.62 -29.91 5.74
CA ALA A 29 -24.20 -31.14 6.43
C ALA A 29 -24.46 -31.10 7.95
N ARG A 30 -24.51 -29.89 8.53
CA ARG A 30 -24.83 -29.64 9.95
C ARG A 30 -26.31 -29.33 10.18
N GLY A 31 -27.15 -29.40 9.14
CA GLY A 31 -28.57 -29.07 9.21
C GLY A 31 -28.87 -27.59 9.49
N LYS A 32 -27.90 -26.70 9.30
CA LYS A 32 -28.00 -25.26 9.55
C LYS A 32 -28.05 -24.50 8.22
N ALA A 33 -28.72 -23.34 8.20
CA ALA A 33 -28.55 -22.38 7.13
C ALA A 33 -27.21 -21.64 7.31
N LEU A 34 -26.65 -21.14 6.21
CA LEU A 34 -25.39 -20.39 6.20
C LEU A 34 -25.43 -19.16 7.15
N ALA A 35 -26.63 -18.62 7.39
CA ALA A 35 -26.86 -17.49 8.27
C ALA A 35 -26.80 -17.84 9.77
N ASP A 36 -27.00 -19.11 10.13
CA ASP A 36 -27.16 -19.59 11.51
C ASP A 36 -25.86 -20.19 12.09
N LEU A 37 -24.75 -20.09 11.36
CA LEU A 37 -23.44 -20.59 11.81
C LEU A 37 -22.92 -19.72 12.97
N ASP A 38 -22.64 -20.35 14.11
CA ASP A 38 -21.99 -19.71 15.25
C ASP A 38 -20.45 -19.68 15.10
N HIS A 39 -19.76 -19.02 16.03
CA HIS A 39 -18.29 -18.93 16.00
C HIS A 39 -17.61 -20.31 16.14
N GLY A 40 -18.22 -21.25 16.87
CA GLY A 40 -17.72 -22.60 17.03
C GLY A 40 -17.85 -23.43 15.75
N ASP A 41 -19.02 -23.35 15.10
CA ASP A 41 -19.27 -23.98 13.81
C ASP A 41 -18.27 -23.47 12.76
N LEU A 42 -18.05 -22.16 12.71
CA LEU A 42 -17.10 -21.55 11.77
C LEU A 42 -15.66 -22.00 12.06
N ALA A 43 -15.27 -22.09 13.33
CA ALA A 43 -13.95 -22.56 13.69
C ALA A 43 -13.72 -24.02 13.26
N GLU A 44 -14.73 -24.88 13.38
CA GLU A 44 -14.64 -26.27 12.91
C GLU A 44 -14.59 -26.37 11.38
N ILE A 45 -15.43 -25.61 10.67
CA ILE A 45 -15.43 -25.57 9.21
C ILE A 45 -14.07 -25.07 8.70
N LEU A 46 -13.51 -24.04 9.33
CA LEU A 46 -12.19 -23.51 9.00
C LEU A 46 -11.09 -24.56 9.20
N LYS A 47 -11.06 -25.22 10.36
CA LYS A 47 -10.02 -26.20 10.72
C LYS A 47 -10.09 -27.51 9.93
N ARG A 48 -11.27 -27.93 9.46
CA ARG A 48 -11.45 -29.24 8.78
C ARG A 48 -11.71 -29.10 7.29
N ASP A 49 -12.76 -28.39 6.92
CA ASP A 49 -13.29 -28.40 5.55
C ASP A 49 -12.50 -27.42 4.67
N ILE A 50 -12.26 -26.20 5.18
CA ILE A 50 -11.50 -25.17 4.47
C ILE A 50 -9.99 -25.46 4.53
N PHE A 51 -9.46 -25.96 5.65
CA PHE A 51 -8.06 -26.39 5.72
C PHE A 51 -7.73 -27.47 4.68
N LYS A 52 -8.61 -28.47 4.50
CA LYS A 52 -8.44 -29.50 3.46
C LYS A 52 -8.48 -28.90 2.05
N ARG A 53 -9.36 -27.92 1.79
CA ARG A 53 -9.40 -27.24 0.48
C ARG A 53 -8.13 -26.42 0.25
N LEU A 54 -7.69 -25.66 1.25
CA LEU A 54 -6.47 -24.84 1.18
C LEU A 54 -5.23 -25.70 0.93
N GLN A 55 -5.15 -26.90 1.49
CA GLN A 55 -4.04 -27.83 1.23
C GLN A 55 -3.94 -28.27 -0.25
N LEU A 56 -5.01 -28.14 -1.03
CA LEU A 56 -4.99 -28.45 -2.46
C LEU A 56 -4.40 -27.31 -3.30
N SER A 57 -4.42 -26.07 -2.79
CA SER A 57 -3.92 -24.89 -3.50
C SER A 57 -2.65 -24.30 -2.91
N VAL A 58 -2.35 -24.54 -1.62
CA VAL A 58 -1.31 -23.87 -0.85
C VAL A 58 -0.63 -24.84 0.13
N PRO A 59 0.68 -24.71 0.44
CA PRO A 59 1.36 -25.56 1.43
C PRO A 59 0.69 -25.55 2.81
N ALA A 60 0.68 -26.72 3.47
CA ALA A 60 0.09 -26.91 4.81
C ALA A 60 0.52 -25.90 5.89
N PRO A 61 1.79 -25.46 6.01
CA PRO A 61 2.16 -24.46 7.02
C PRO A 61 1.52 -23.09 6.78
N LEU A 62 1.45 -22.63 5.52
CA LEU A 62 0.81 -21.37 5.14
C LEU A 62 -0.71 -21.45 5.39
N ALA A 63 -1.35 -22.55 4.96
CA ALA A 63 -2.77 -22.80 5.22
C ALA A 63 -3.11 -22.78 6.72
N LYS A 64 -2.28 -23.40 7.57
CA LYS A 64 -2.47 -23.42 9.02
C LYS A 64 -2.33 -22.02 9.64
N LYS A 65 -1.29 -21.28 9.26
CA LYS A 65 -1.04 -19.91 9.73
C LYS A 65 -2.24 -19.00 9.39
N ARG A 66 -2.70 -19.04 8.15
CA ARG A 66 -3.82 -18.20 7.68
C ARG A 66 -5.13 -18.54 8.37
N ILE A 67 -5.43 -19.81 8.59
CA ILE A 67 -6.61 -20.20 9.37
C ILE A 67 -6.49 -19.72 10.82
N GLN A 68 -5.30 -19.77 11.41
CA GLN A 68 -5.08 -19.27 12.77
C GLN A 68 -5.31 -17.74 12.84
N ASP A 69 -4.77 -16.97 11.90
CA ASP A 69 -4.98 -15.52 11.81
C ASP A 69 -6.48 -15.17 11.70
N VAL A 70 -7.23 -15.93 10.89
CA VAL A 70 -8.69 -15.76 10.73
C VAL A 70 -9.44 -16.08 12.02
N LEU A 71 -9.04 -17.12 12.74
CA LEU A 71 -9.64 -17.49 14.02
C LEU A 71 -9.39 -16.42 15.08
N GLU A 72 -8.18 -15.86 15.14
CA GLU A 72 -7.85 -14.77 16.07
C GLU A 72 -8.70 -13.52 15.80
N VAL A 73 -8.89 -13.15 14.53
CA VAL A 73 -9.77 -12.03 14.16
C VAL A 73 -11.23 -12.34 14.48
N LEU A 74 -11.70 -13.57 14.24
CA LEU A 74 -13.05 -13.99 14.61
C LEU A 74 -13.29 -13.99 16.12
N GLU A 75 -12.28 -14.33 16.92
CA GLU A 75 -12.34 -14.25 18.39
C GLU A 75 -12.39 -12.79 18.86
N GLN A 76 -11.61 -11.89 18.24
CA GLN A 76 -11.64 -10.45 18.52
C GLN A 76 -12.95 -9.78 18.07
N ASP A 77 -13.51 -10.19 16.93
CA ASP A 77 -14.81 -9.75 16.43
C ASP A 77 -15.95 -10.30 17.30
N GLY A 78 -15.86 -11.56 17.76
CA GLY A 78 -16.84 -12.19 18.64
C GLY A 78 -16.99 -11.47 19.99
N LEU A 79 -15.92 -10.83 20.48
CA LEU A 79 -15.93 -10.02 21.70
C LEU A 79 -16.54 -8.61 21.50
N LYS A 80 -16.64 -8.13 20.26
CA LYS A 80 -17.17 -6.78 19.93
C LYS A 80 -18.58 -6.79 19.35
N ASN A 81 -19.08 -7.92 18.87
CA ASN A 81 -20.15 -7.95 17.87
C ASN A 81 -21.39 -8.75 18.28
N THR A 82 -22.02 -8.37 19.40
CA THR A 82 -23.40 -8.81 19.76
C THR A 82 -24.48 -7.85 19.25
N MET A 83 -24.20 -7.00 18.25
CA MET A 83 -25.21 -6.11 17.67
C MET A 83 -25.19 -6.10 16.12
N ILE A 84 -26.31 -6.56 15.57
CA ILE A 84 -26.98 -6.05 14.36
C ILE A 84 -26.50 -6.61 13.00
N ARG A 85 -27.37 -7.41 12.38
CA ARG A 85 -27.53 -7.47 10.91
C ARG A 85 -28.95 -7.10 10.55
N ASN A 86 -29.12 -5.84 10.24
CA ASN A 86 -30.25 -5.33 9.48
C ASN A 86 -29.67 -4.89 8.12
N GLU A 87 -30.36 -5.12 6.99
CA GLU A 87 -29.90 -4.63 5.67
C GLU A 87 -29.65 -3.11 5.72
N ASP A 88 -30.44 -2.39 6.53
CA ASP A 88 -30.26 -0.98 6.86
C ASP A 88 -28.90 -0.64 7.46
N ALA A 89 -28.37 -1.52 8.33
CA ALA A 89 -27.06 -1.32 8.95
C ALA A 89 -25.92 -1.56 7.94
N MET A 90 -26.10 -2.50 7.01
CA MET A 90 -25.14 -2.71 5.92
C MET A 90 -25.13 -1.54 4.95
N LEU A 91 -26.32 -1.05 4.56
CA LEU A 91 -26.46 0.14 3.73
C LEU A 91 -25.82 1.36 4.40
N ALA A 92 -26.07 1.59 5.70
CA ALA A 92 -25.44 2.67 6.46
C ALA A 92 -23.90 2.55 6.49
N GLY A 93 -23.36 1.34 6.63
CA GLY A 93 -21.92 1.08 6.55
C GLY A 93 -21.33 1.40 5.17
N LEU A 94 -22.04 1.05 4.08
CA LEU A 94 -21.64 1.40 2.72
C LEU A 94 -21.71 2.92 2.48
N GLU A 95 -22.76 3.59 2.95
CA GLU A 95 -22.89 5.05 2.87
C GLU A 95 -21.76 5.77 3.61
N GLN A 96 -21.35 5.26 4.78
CA GLN A 96 -20.18 5.77 5.50
C GLN A 96 -18.89 5.54 4.72
N SER A 97 -18.73 4.37 4.10
CA SER A 97 -17.55 4.02 3.30
C SER A 97 -17.41 4.92 2.07
N VAL A 98 -18.52 5.25 1.39
CA VAL A 98 -18.50 6.18 0.23
C VAL A 98 -18.01 7.57 0.60
N LYS A 99 -18.28 8.06 1.81
CA LYS A 99 -17.79 9.38 2.25
C LYS A 99 -16.27 9.45 2.28
N ARG A 100 -15.59 8.36 2.64
CA ARG A 100 -14.12 8.25 2.61
C ARG A 100 -13.55 8.44 1.21
N PHE A 101 -14.27 8.02 0.18
CA PHE A 101 -13.86 8.13 -1.23
C PHE A 101 -14.45 9.33 -1.96
N SER A 102 -14.99 10.32 -1.23
CA SER A 102 -15.61 11.52 -1.80
C SER A 102 -14.63 12.35 -2.65
N LEU A 103 -13.35 12.39 -2.26
CA LEU A 103 -12.29 13.10 -2.97
C LEU A 103 -11.86 12.43 -4.29
N TYR A 104 -12.22 11.17 -4.50
CA TYR A 104 -11.82 10.39 -5.69
C TYR A 104 -13.00 10.20 -6.64
N PHE A 105 -13.63 11.31 -7.03
CA PHE A 105 -14.80 11.28 -7.91
C PHE A 105 -14.46 10.67 -9.28
N ASP A 106 -13.26 10.88 -9.79
CA ASP A 106 -12.88 10.38 -11.11
C ASP A 106 -12.66 8.87 -11.18
N TRP A 107 -12.69 8.17 -10.03
CA TRP A 107 -12.54 6.72 -10.00
C TRP A 107 -13.84 6.02 -10.42
N PRO A 108 -13.80 5.16 -11.45
CA PRO A 108 -15.01 4.49 -11.95
C PRO A 108 -15.67 3.59 -10.91
N GLU A 109 -14.87 2.94 -10.05
CA GLU A 109 -15.38 2.07 -8.98
C GLU A 109 -16.10 2.86 -7.90
N ALA A 110 -15.67 4.09 -7.61
CA ALA A 110 -16.35 4.99 -6.67
C ALA A 110 -17.69 5.46 -7.23
N GLN A 111 -17.78 5.73 -8.53
CA GLN A 111 -19.05 6.04 -9.19
C GLN A 111 -20.01 4.86 -9.17
N LYS A 112 -19.50 3.67 -9.51
CA LYS A 112 -20.27 2.43 -9.46
C LYS A 112 -20.82 2.17 -8.05
N LEU A 113 -20.02 2.36 -7.01
CA LEU A 113 -20.46 2.19 -5.63
C LEU A 113 -21.59 3.17 -5.25
N ARG A 114 -21.50 4.44 -5.68
CA ARG A 114 -22.59 5.42 -5.46
C ARG A 114 -23.87 5.03 -6.18
N ALA A 115 -23.76 4.57 -7.42
CA ALA A 115 -24.91 4.08 -8.20
C ALA A 115 -25.57 2.89 -7.48
N LEU A 116 -24.78 1.90 -7.05
CA LEU A 116 -25.26 0.73 -6.32
C LEU A 116 -25.97 1.10 -5.01
N ILE A 117 -25.40 2.01 -4.22
CA ILE A 117 -26.03 2.47 -2.97
C ILE A 117 -27.33 3.21 -3.25
N GLY A 118 -27.37 4.07 -4.27
CA GLY A 118 -28.58 4.78 -4.67
C GLY A 118 -29.70 3.80 -5.03
N VAL A 119 -29.39 2.79 -5.83
CA VAL A 119 -30.35 1.76 -6.25
C VAL A 119 -30.78 0.88 -5.07
N ALA A 120 -29.83 0.42 -4.24
CA ALA A 120 -30.14 -0.38 -3.05
C ALA A 120 -31.08 0.37 -2.10
N ARG A 121 -30.82 1.66 -1.86
CA ARG A 121 -31.69 2.51 -1.05
C ARG A 121 -33.11 2.61 -1.62
N THR A 122 -33.25 2.84 -2.92
CA THR A 122 -34.59 2.95 -3.53
C THR A 122 -35.39 1.65 -3.45
N GLU A 123 -34.74 0.49 -3.58
CA GLU A 123 -35.41 -0.80 -3.48
C GLU A 123 -35.75 -1.15 -2.03
N MET A 124 -34.89 -0.80 -1.07
CA MET A 124 -35.15 -0.97 0.37
C MET A 124 -36.28 -0.05 0.87
N ASP A 125 -36.32 1.20 0.40
CA ASP A 125 -37.44 2.13 0.68
C ASP A 125 -38.77 1.59 0.10
N ALA A 126 -38.70 0.80 -0.98
CA ALA A 126 -39.84 0.08 -1.55
C ALA A 126 -40.15 -1.27 -0.85
N GLY A 127 -39.44 -1.60 0.23
CA GLY A 127 -39.67 -2.80 1.04
C GLY A 127 -39.12 -4.10 0.43
N LYS A 128 -38.21 -4.02 -0.54
CA LYS A 128 -37.58 -5.19 -1.18
C LYS A 128 -36.21 -5.50 -0.58
N SER A 129 -35.87 -6.78 -0.51
CA SER A 129 -34.56 -7.26 -0.02
C SER A 129 -33.52 -7.25 -1.14
N VAL A 130 -32.32 -6.74 -0.84
CA VAL A 130 -31.24 -6.52 -1.83
C VAL A 130 -29.86 -7.05 -1.39
N PRO A 131 -29.74 -8.28 -0.89
CA PRO A 131 -28.48 -8.81 -0.35
C PRO A 131 -27.36 -8.85 -1.40
N GLY A 132 -27.69 -9.17 -2.66
CA GLY A 132 -26.71 -9.23 -3.74
C GLY A 132 -26.07 -7.86 -4.08
N LEU A 133 -26.84 -6.77 -4.00
CA LEU A 133 -26.31 -5.41 -4.21
C LEU A 133 -25.39 -4.97 -3.09
N LEU A 134 -25.77 -5.29 -1.85
CA LEU A 134 -24.98 -4.97 -0.67
C LEU A 134 -23.64 -5.73 -0.70
N ASP A 135 -23.65 -6.98 -1.17
CA ASP A 135 -22.44 -7.79 -1.31
C ASP A 135 -21.52 -7.30 -2.43
N GLU A 136 -22.08 -6.89 -3.57
CA GLU A 136 -21.32 -6.22 -4.64
C GLU A 136 -20.74 -4.88 -4.15
N GLY A 137 -21.51 -4.09 -3.41
CA GLY A 137 -21.06 -2.85 -2.80
C GLY A 137 -19.89 -3.05 -1.83
N MET A 138 -19.96 -4.07 -0.97
CA MET A 138 -18.88 -4.43 -0.04
C MET A 138 -17.61 -4.88 -0.77
N ALA A 139 -17.75 -5.65 -1.85
CA ALA A 139 -16.61 -6.05 -2.68
C ALA A 139 -15.93 -4.84 -3.35
N LEU A 140 -16.71 -3.86 -3.81
CA LEU A 140 -16.18 -2.61 -4.36
C LEU A 140 -15.48 -1.77 -3.30
N VAL A 141 -16.02 -1.68 -2.09
CA VAL A 141 -15.34 -1.00 -0.97
C VAL A 141 -13.98 -1.64 -0.71
N ALA A 142 -13.90 -2.97 -0.63
CA ALA A 142 -12.63 -3.66 -0.44
C ALA A 142 -11.63 -3.37 -1.58
N SER A 143 -12.10 -3.31 -2.83
CA SER A 143 -11.28 -2.93 -3.99
C SER A 143 -10.76 -1.48 -3.89
N LEU A 144 -11.63 -0.55 -3.49
CA LEU A 144 -11.30 0.86 -3.31
C LEU A 144 -10.31 1.08 -2.16
N GLU A 145 -10.48 0.37 -1.04
CA GLU A 145 -9.56 0.41 0.09
C GLU A 145 -8.17 -0.12 -0.30
N ARG A 146 -8.12 -1.24 -1.03
CA ARG A 146 -6.86 -1.76 -1.57
C ARG A 146 -6.17 -0.74 -2.47
N ARG A 147 -6.91 -0.16 -3.43
CA ARG A 147 -6.38 0.88 -4.34
C ARG A 147 -5.87 2.10 -3.59
N LEU A 148 -6.60 2.55 -2.56
CA LEU A 148 -6.19 3.68 -1.73
C LEU A 148 -4.90 3.37 -0.96
N ASN A 149 -4.82 2.22 -0.29
CA ASN A 149 -3.65 1.85 0.50
C ASN A 149 -2.40 1.67 -0.37
N GLU A 150 -2.54 1.08 -1.57
CA GLU A 150 -1.46 0.99 -2.55
C GLU A 150 -1.00 2.37 -3.04
N GLY A 151 -1.96 3.25 -3.37
CA GLY A 151 -1.68 4.63 -3.74
C GLY A 151 -0.93 5.38 -2.62
N LEU A 152 -1.30 5.16 -1.36
CA LEU A 152 -0.66 5.81 -0.21
C LEU A 152 0.79 5.33 -0.03
N VAL A 153 1.08 4.07 -0.33
CA VAL A 153 2.46 3.57 -0.32
C VAL A 153 3.26 4.14 -1.48
N ALA A 154 2.68 4.21 -2.68
CA ALA A 154 3.31 4.85 -3.83
C ALA A 154 3.63 6.33 -3.55
N GLN A 155 2.65 7.09 -3.05
CA GLN A 155 2.82 8.49 -2.64
C GLN A 155 3.91 8.64 -1.58
N ALA A 156 3.95 7.75 -0.59
CA ALA A 156 4.95 7.84 0.48
C ALA A 156 6.37 7.55 -0.03
N ASN A 157 6.52 6.70 -1.05
CA ASN A 157 7.78 6.44 -1.73
C ASN A 157 8.21 7.64 -2.58
N GLU A 158 7.30 8.18 -3.40
CA GLU A 158 7.57 9.37 -4.20
C GLU A 158 7.92 10.58 -3.33
N LEU A 159 7.25 10.74 -2.19
CA LEU A 159 7.56 11.78 -1.22
C LEU A 159 8.98 11.63 -0.64
N ALA A 160 9.45 10.39 -0.42
CA ALA A 160 10.82 10.14 0.01
C ALA A 160 11.84 10.48 -1.10
N GLU A 161 11.52 10.16 -2.36
CA GLU A 161 12.34 10.52 -3.52
C GLU A 161 12.43 12.03 -3.71
N LEU A 162 11.28 12.73 -3.72
CA LEU A 162 11.21 14.18 -3.86
C LEU A 162 11.98 14.92 -2.76
N LYS A 163 11.97 14.42 -1.52
CA LYS A 163 12.79 14.96 -0.42
C LYS A 163 14.28 14.77 -0.67
N ALA A 164 14.68 13.58 -1.13
CA ALA A 164 16.08 13.32 -1.45
C ALA A 164 16.56 14.24 -2.57
N GLU A 165 15.75 14.44 -3.61
CA GLU A 165 16.04 15.38 -4.69
C GLU A 165 16.15 16.83 -4.20
N LEU A 166 15.23 17.24 -3.33
CA LEU A 166 15.24 18.58 -2.76
C LEU A 166 16.59 18.90 -2.09
N THR A 167 17.16 17.95 -1.33
CA THR A 167 18.48 18.14 -0.70
C THR A 167 19.60 18.38 -1.70
N ARG A 168 19.51 17.78 -2.90
CA ARG A 168 20.48 17.98 -3.99
C ARG A 168 20.36 19.36 -4.64
N PHE A 169 19.17 19.96 -4.64
CA PHE A 169 18.91 21.27 -5.25
C PHE A 169 19.07 22.46 -4.31
N MET A 170 19.32 22.23 -3.01
CA MET A 170 19.50 23.31 -2.01
C MET A 170 20.60 24.32 -2.39
N GLY A 171 21.60 23.91 -3.17
CA GLY A 171 22.67 24.80 -3.66
C GLY A 171 22.28 25.73 -4.81
N VAL A 172 21.22 25.43 -5.57
CA VAL A 172 20.81 26.19 -6.77
C VAL A 172 19.88 27.36 -6.41
N GLY A 173 19.09 27.21 -5.33
CA GLY A 173 18.16 28.24 -4.86
C GLY A 173 17.04 28.60 -5.86
N GLY A 174 16.16 29.54 -5.48
CA GLY A 174 15.18 30.16 -6.39
C GLY A 174 13.70 29.86 -6.13
N PRO A 175 12.78 30.49 -6.90
CA PRO A 175 11.33 30.41 -6.68
C PRO A 175 10.74 29.02 -6.99
N LYS A 176 11.31 28.28 -7.94
CA LYS A 176 10.91 26.89 -8.25
C LYS A 176 11.20 25.94 -7.08
N LEU A 177 12.33 26.13 -6.38
CA LEU A 177 12.70 25.35 -5.19
C LEU A 177 11.71 25.58 -4.04
N ARG A 178 11.39 26.84 -3.72
CA ARG A 178 10.37 27.17 -2.70
C ARG A 178 8.99 26.60 -3.02
N ARG A 179 8.63 26.57 -4.31
CA ARG A 179 7.37 25.97 -4.75
C ARG A 179 7.38 24.45 -4.57
N LEU A 180 8.51 23.79 -4.84
CA LEU A 180 8.69 22.37 -4.58
C LEU A 180 8.60 22.06 -3.08
N GLU A 181 9.27 22.84 -2.23
CA GLU A 181 9.17 22.73 -0.76
C GLU A 181 7.71 22.83 -0.27
N GLY A 182 6.98 23.83 -0.76
CA GLY A 182 5.57 24.01 -0.43
C GLY A 182 4.69 22.83 -0.87
N LEU A 183 4.92 22.27 -2.06
CA LEU A 183 4.21 21.09 -2.54
C LEU A 183 4.56 19.85 -1.72
N ILE A 184 5.84 19.64 -1.36
CA ILE A 184 6.26 18.52 -0.50
C ILE A 184 5.55 18.60 0.85
N ALA A 185 5.49 19.78 1.48
CA ALA A 185 4.79 19.96 2.76
C ALA A 185 3.27 19.68 2.65
N GLN A 186 2.65 20.03 1.52
CA GLN A 186 1.25 19.70 1.25
C GLN A 186 1.05 18.18 1.10
N ILE A 187 1.93 17.50 0.37
CA ILE A 187 1.87 16.03 0.19
C ILE A 187 2.13 15.32 1.53
N GLU A 188 3.06 15.83 2.36
CA GLU A 188 3.29 15.30 3.73
C GLU A 188 2.03 15.38 4.59
N THR A 189 1.34 16.52 4.52
CA THR A 189 0.10 16.73 5.28
C THR A 189 -0.99 15.77 4.77
N ALA A 190 -1.12 15.62 3.46
CA ALA A 190 -2.07 14.68 2.86
C ALA A 190 -1.75 13.22 3.24
N GLN A 191 -0.48 12.84 3.23
CA GLN A 191 -0.01 11.52 3.66
C GLN A 191 -0.32 11.26 5.13
N ALA A 192 -0.13 12.24 6.02
CA ALA A 192 -0.45 12.12 7.43
C ALA A 192 -1.97 11.99 7.70
N GLN A 193 -2.79 12.44 6.75
CA GLN A 193 -4.26 12.33 6.78
C GLN A 193 -4.78 11.08 6.05
N ASP A 194 -3.89 10.20 5.57
CA ASP A 194 -4.24 9.03 4.74
C ASP A 194 -5.06 9.39 3.49
N THR A 195 -4.70 10.52 2.86
CA THR A 195 -5.30 11.02 1.62
C THR A 195 -4.28 11.10 0.47
N LEU A 196 -4.75 10.82 -0.75
CA LEU A 196 -3.93 10.90 -1.95
C LEU A 196 -3.96 12.32 -2.52
N SER A 197 -2.78 12.86 -2.85
CA SER A 197 -2.60 14.17 -3.48
C SER A 197 -1.93 14.02 -4.85
N LEU A 198 -2.61 13.31 -5.76
CA LEU A 198 -2.10 12.94 -7.09
C LEU A 198 -1.65 14.17 -7.91
N ALA A 199 -2.48 15.22 -7.91
CA ALA A 199 -2.18 16.43 -8.67
C ALA A 199 -0.99 17.22 -8.09
N GLU A 200 -0.84 17.23 -6.77
CA GLU A 200 0.30 17.86 -6.08
C GLU A 200 1.58 17.10 -6.38
N ILE A 201 1.54 15.77 -6.37
CA ILE A 201 2.65 14.88 -6.73
C ILE A 201 3.08 15.14 -8.17
N GLU A 202 2.16 15.13 -9.13
CA GLU A 202 2.46 15.41 -10.54
C GLU A 202 3.14 16.76 -10.73
N ARG A 203 2.62 17.80 -10.08
CA ARG A 203 3.23 19.14 -10.10
C ARG A 203 4.62 19.14 -9.46
N ALA A 204 4.80 18.44 -8.34
CA ALA A 204 6.08 18.34 -7.67
C ALA A 204 7.11 17.60 -8.54
N ARG A 205 6.70 16.48 -9.17
CA ARG A 205 7.51 15.72 -10.14
C ARG A 205 7.94 16.59 -11.32
N HIS A 206 6.99 17.32 -11.92
CA HIS A 206 7.30 18.21 -13.04
C HIS A 206 8.29 19.32 -12.65
N ILE A 207 8.12 19.93 -11.47
CA ILE A 207 9.07 20.94 -10.97
C ILE A 207 10.44 20.32 -10.68
N ALA A 208 10.48 19.15 -10.05
CA ALA A 208 11.72 18.43 -9.73
C ALA A 208 12.48 18.04 -11.00
N LEU A 209 11.80 17.50 -12.02
CA LEU A 209 12.37 17.22 -13.34
C LEU A 209 12.93 18.49 -14.00
N ASN A 210 12.19 19.60 -13.97
CA ASN A 210 12.68 20.87 -14.49
C ASN A 210 13.92 21.37 -13.72
N LEU A 211 13.98 21.18 -12.40
CA LEU A 211 15.16 21.52 -11.59
C LEU A 211 16.35 20.62 -11.92
N ARG A 212 16.15 19.31 -12.12
CA ARG A 212 17.19 18.38 -12.59
C ARG A 212 17.78 18.83 -13.93
N LYS A 213 16.91 19.14 -14.90
CA LYS A 213 17.33 19.67 -16.21
C LYS A 213 18.11 20.97 -16.07
N LEU A 214 17.66 21.87 -15.19
CA LEU A 214 18.35 23.12 -14.90
C LEU A 214 19.74 22.87 -14.30
N VAL A 215 19.89 21.93 -13.36
CA VAL A 215 21.20 21.58 -12.77
C VAL A 215 22.15 21.00 -13.82
N GLU A 216 21.69 20.02 -14.62
CA GLU A 216 22.50 19.45 -15.71
C GLU A 216 22.91 20.53 -16.74
N SER A 217 22.06 21.55 -16.96
CA SER A 217 22.37 22.69 -17.84
C SER A 217 23.24 23.78 -17.19
N SER A 218 23.15 23.99 -15.86
CA SER A 218 23.85 25.06 -15.14
C SER A 218 25.30 24.71 -14.83
N VAL A 219 25.64 23.41 -14.81
CA VAL A 219 27.04 22.95 -14.73
C VAL A 219 27.86 23.42 -15.95
N ILE A 220 27.19 23.95 -16.99
CA ILE A 220 27.80 24.23 -18.30
C ILE A 220 27.57 25.69 -18.77
N SER A 221 26.54 26.40 -18.28
CA SER A 221 26.19 27.76 -18.72
C SER A 221 26.64 28.83 -17.70
N ALA A 222 27.56 29.71 -18.10
CA ALA A 222 28.21 30.70 -17.23
C ALA A 222 27.42 32.02 -17.01
N ASP A 223 26.12 32.08 -17.32
CA ASP A 223 25.34 33.33 -17.20
C ASP A 223 24.11 33.15 -16.27
N PRO A 224 24.20 33.58 -14.99
CA PRO A 224 23.16 33.38 -13.97
C PRO A 224 21.86 34.16 -14.21
N LEU A 225 21.86 35.17 -15.10
CA LEU A 225 20.78 36.16 -15.20
C LEU A 225 19.59 35.71 -16.06
N ASN A 226 19.73 34.69 -16.91
CA ASN A 226 18.64 34.15 -17.75
C ASN A 226 18.00 32.85 -17.21
N MET A 227 18.51 32.27 -16.12
CA MET A 227 18.11 30.94 -15.63
C MET A 227 16.75 30.88 -14.91
N ALA A 228 16.15 32.03 -14.59
CA ALA A 228 14.98 32.09 -13.72
C ALA A 228 13.64 31.82 -14.41
N GLN A 229 13.56 31.87 -15.74
CA GLN A 229 12.27 31.91 -16.45
C GLN A 229 12.06 30.89 -17.58
N GLU A 230 13.09 30.36 -18.25
CA GLU A 230 12.93 29.37 -19.33
C GLU A 230 13.89 28.18 -19.20
N LEU A 231 13.47 27.00 -19.68
CA LEU A 231 14.36 25.85 -19.86
C LEU A 231 15.35 26.21 -20.98
N PRO A 232 16.66 26.01 -20.81
CA PRO A 232 17.63 26.30 -21.85
C PRO A 232 17.38 25.44 -23.09
N ASP A 233 17.62 26.01 -24.28
CA ASP A 233 17.54 25.28 -25.55
C ASP A 233 18.49 24.07 -25.49
N THR A 234 17.92 22.87 -25.42
CA THR A 234 18.67 21.63 -25.21
C THR A 234 19.65 21.34 -26.35
N SER A 235 19.35 21.85 -27.56
CA SER A 235 20.19 21.75 -28.76
C SER A 235 21.54 22.46 -28.64
N LEU A 236 21.69 23.39 -27.69
CA LEU A 236 22.91 24.16 -27.46
C LEU A 236 23.81 23.57 -26.35
N LEU A 237 23.36 22.50 -25.69
CA LEU A 237 24.12 21.83 -24.62
C LEU A 237 25.13 20.81 -25.20
N PRO A 238 26.21 20.45 -24.48
CA PRO A 238 27.08 19.35 -24.84
C PRO A 238 26.33 18.03 -24.97
N LEU A 239 26.80 17.14 -25.85
CA LEU A 239 26.13 15.87 -26.18
C LEU A 239 25.81 15.03 -24.94
N ASP A 240 26.73 14.96 -23.98
CA ASP A 240 26.54 14.19 -22.74
C ASP A 240 25.38 14.74 -21.87
N ALA A 241 25.21 16.06 -21.83
CA ALA A 241 24.12 16.70 -21.10
C ALA A 241 22.77 16.51 -21.83
N GLN A 242 22.77 16.51 -23.16
CA GLN A 242 21.59 16.19 -23.96
C GLN A 242 21.11 14.76 -23.72
N LEU A 243 22.04 13.80 -23.68
CA LEU A 243 21.72 12.39 -23.43
C LEU A 243 21.09 12.20 -22.04
N ARG A 244 21.66 12.78 -20.99
CA ARG A 244 21.07 12.73 -19.63
C ARG A 244 19.69 13.35 -19.54
N ILE A 245 19.48 14.49 -20.20
CA ILE A 245 18.15 15.14 -20.26
C ILE A 245 17.15 14.24 -20.98
N SER A 246 17.56 13.58 -22.08
CA SER A 246 16.70 12.65 -22.82
C SER A 246 16.35 11.40 -22.01
N GLU A 247 17.28 10.90 -21.18
CA GLU A 247 17.03 9.79 -20.26
C GLU A 247 16.01 10.18 -19.18
N LEU A 248 16.13 11.37 -18.60
CA LEU A 248 15.17 11.89 -17.63
C LEU A 248 13.77 12.04 -18.24
N ASP A 249 13.68 12.50 -19.48
CA ASP A 249 12.41 12.61 -20.20
C ASP A 249 11.80 11.23 -20.49
N ARG A 250 12.61 10.28 -20.95
CA ARG A 250 12.18 8.90 -21.19
C ARG A 250 11.63 8.25 -19.94
N GLU A 251 12.31 8.40 -18.80
CA GLU A 251 11.83 7.88 -17.51
C GLU A 251 10.52 8.53 -17.05
N SER A 252 10.35 9.83 -17.28
CA SER A 252 9.10 10.52 -16.97
C SER A 252 7.95 10.00 -17.85
N GLU A 253 8.20 9.85 -19.15
CA GLU A 253 7.21 9.36 -20.11
C GLU A 253 6.83 7.89 -19.88
N ALA A 254 7.78 7.04 -19.46
CA ALA A 254 7.51 5.67 -19.06
C ALA A 254 6.48 5.59 -17.92
N ARG A 255 6.62 6.48 -16.92
CA ARG A 255 5.67 6.60 -15.81
C ARG A 255 4.32 7.11 -16.29
N ASP A 256 4.29 8.12 -17.15
CA ASP A 256 3.04 8.63 -17.73
C ASP A 256 2.28 7.55 -18.52
N LEU A 257 2.97 6.76 -19.35
CA LEU A 257 2.39 5.63 -20.09
C LEU A 257 1.84 4.54 -19.16
N HIS A 258 2.41 4.43 -17.97
CA HIS A 258 1.96 3.51 -16.95
C HIS A 258 0.68 4.03 -16.26
N ASP A 259 0.68 5.28 -15.82
CA ASP A 259 -0.50 5.92 -15.22
C ASP A 259 -1.69 5.95 -16.21
N LEU A 260 -1.45 6.22 -17.50
CA LEU A 260 -2.49 6.17 -18.53
C LEU A 260 -3.11 4.79 -18.71
N ALA A 261 -2.32 3.71 -18.65
CA ALA A 261 -2.88 2.35 -18.75
C ALA A 261 -3.83 2.05 -17.61
N ARG A 262 -3.45 2.46 -16.39
CA ARG A 262 -4.25 2.24 -15.19
C ARG A 262 -5.54 3.05 -15.24
N ASP A 263 -5.45 4.33 -15.58
CA ASP A 263 -6.58 5.25 -15.48
C ASP A 263 -7.61 5.03 -16.62
N TYR A 264 -7.17 4.53 -17.78
CA TYR A 264 -8.01 4.23 -18.93
C TYR A 264 -8.27 2.73 -19.17
N ASP A 265 -7.99 1.86 -18.19
CA ASP A 265 -8.11 0.39 -18.36
C ASP A 265 -9.46 -0.04 -18.97
N VAL A 266 -10.58 0.48 -18.48
CA VAL A 266 -11.92 0.18 -19.00
C VAL A 266 -12.08 0.60 -20.48
N LEU A 267 -11.53 1.76 -20.85
CA LEU A 267 -11.56 2.24 -22.23
C LEU A 267 -10.68 1.37 -23.13
N LEU A 268 -9.46 1.03 -22.69
CA LEU A 268 -8.50 0.23 -23.45
C LEU A 268 -9.03 -1.20 -23.72
N ARG A 269 -9.80 -1.78 -22.80
CA ARG A 269 -10.51 -3.05 -23.01
C ARG A 269 -11.64 -2.93 -24.04
N THR A 270 -12.38 -1.83 -23.98
CA THR A 270 -13.50 -1.58 -24.91
C THR A 270 -12.99 -1.24 -26.32
N ARG A 271 -11.80 -0.63 -26.42
CA ARG A 271 -11.14 -0.19 -27.66
C ARG A 271 -9.72 -0.79 -27.75
N PRO A 272 -9.59 -2.05 -28.20
CA PRO A 272 -8.30 -2.73 -28.25
C PRO A 272 -7.30 -2.06 -29.19
N ASP A 273 -7.78 -1.27 -30.15
CA ASP A 273 -6.96 -0.41 -31.02
C ASP A 273 -6.16 0.63 -30.22
N LEU A 274 -6.77 1.27 -29.21
CA LEU A 274 -6.08 2.20 -28.31
C LEU A 274 -5.09 1.47 -27.41
N GLY A 275 -5.42 0.24 -26.98
CA GLY A 275 -4.50 -0.64 -26.26
C GLY A 275 -3.24 -0.96 -27.07
N GLN A 276 -3.39 -1.29 -28.36
CA GLN A 276 -2.26 -1.53 -29.27
C GLN A 276 -1.41 -0.27 -29.48
N GLN A 277 -2.03 0.90 -29.61
CA GLN A 277 -1.30 2.17 -29.73
C GLN A 277 -0.47 2.46 -28.46
N LEU A 278 -1.04 2.26 -27.27
CA LEU A 278 -0.33 2.42 -26.01
C LEU A 278 0.86 1.46 -25.90
N MET A 279 0.70 0.19 -26.31
CA MET A 279 1.82 -0.77 -26.36
C MET A 279 2.90 -0.32 -27.35
N GLY A 280 2.51 0.20 -28.51
CA GLY A 280 3.46 0.74 -29.49
C GLY A 280 4.28 1.91 -28.94
N LEU A 281 3.64 2.81 -28.19
CA LEU A 281 4.34 3.91 -27.51
C LEU A 281 5.29 3.41 -26.42
N ARG A 282 4.90 2.39 -25.65
CA ARG A 282 5.77 1.76 -24.65
C ARG A 282 7.01 1.14 -25.27
N VAL A 283 6.86 0.37 -26.33
CA VAL A 283 7.99 -0.25 -27.05
C VAL A 283 8.96 0.80 -27.59
N ARG A 284 8.45 1.92 -28.11
CA ARG A 284 9.28 3.05 -28.57
C ARG A 284 10.06 3.71 -27.43
N ASN A 285 9.41 3.95 -26.30
CA ASN A 285 10.05 4.52 -25.11
C ASN A 285 11.10 3.56 -24.51
N GLU A 286 10.82 2.25 -24.46
CA GLU A 286 11.77 1.20 -24.07
C GLU A 286 12.96 1.10 -25.04
N ALA A 287 12.73 1.34 -26.33
CA ALA A 287 13.79 1.40 -27.35
C ALA A 287 14.65 2.68 -27.27
N GLY A 288 14.38 3.59 -26.32
CA GLY A 288 15.16 4.79 -26.08
C GLY A 288 14.63 6.06 -26.72
N GLU A 289 13.43 6.04 -27.32
CA GLU A 289 12.83 7.21 -27.96
C GLU A 289 12.06 8.10 -26.98
N VAL A 290 12.27 9.42 -27.06
CA VAL A 290 11.47 10.43 -26.34
C VAL A 290 10.21 10.74 -27.16
N LEU A 291 9.04 10.48 -26.60
CA LEU A 291 7.75 10.50 -27.27
C LEU A 291 7.18 11.92 -27.45
N GLY A 292 7.38 12.81 -26.48
CA GLY A 292 6.98 14.21 -26.48
C GLY A 292 5.56 14.45 -26.98
N ALA A 293 5.43 15.07 -28.16
CA ALA A 293 4.15 15.39 -28.79
C ALA A 293 3.28 14.15 -29.11
N SER A 294 3.89 12.98 -29.36
CA SER A 294 3.15 11.74 -29.60
C SER A 294 2.39 11.30 -28.35
N LEU A 295 3.02 11.40 -27.17
CA LEU A 295 2.39 11.08 -25.90
C LEU A 295 1.28 12.09 -25.56
N ALA A 296 1.53 13.39 -25.76
CA ALA A 296 0.53 14.43 -25.53
C ALA A 296 -0.70 14.25 -26.43
N GLY A 297 -0.50 14.03 -27.74
CA GLY A 297 -1.58 13.76 -28.69
C GLY A 297 -2.36 12.47 -28.35
N PHE A 298 -1.67 11.45 -27.84
CA PHE A 298 -2.33 10.23 -27.38
C PHE A 298 -3.19 10.47 -26.12
N LYS A 299 -2.73 11.26 -25.15
CA LYS A 299 -3.52 11.67 -23.97
C LYS A 299 -4.80 12.41 -24.34
N GLU A 300 -4.73 13.31 -25.32
CA GLU A 300 -5.90 14.01 -25.85
C GLU A 300 -6.86 13.04 -26.57
N SER A 301 -6.30 12.12 -27.37
CA SER A 301 -7.07 11.10 -28.09
C SER A 301 -7.83 10.17 -27.13
N LEU A 302 -7.19 9.73 -26.03
CA LEU A 302 -7.84 8.92 -25.00
C LEU A 302 -9.05 9.64 -24.37
N ASN A 303 -8.88 10.92 -24.02
CA ASN A 303 -9.98 11.72 -23.47
C ASN A 303 -11.13 11.90 -24.48
N HIS A 304 -10.78 12.16 -25.73
CA HIS A 304 -11.76 12.33 -26.80
C HIS A 304 -12.56 11.05 -27.04
N GLU A 305 -11.88 9.92 -27.22
CA GLU A 305 -12.50 8.61 -27.42
C GLU A 305 -13.32 8.16 -26.20
N ARG A 306 -12.85 8.44 -24.97
CA ARG A 306 -13.64 8.20 -23.75
C ARG A 306 -15.01 8.86 -23.83
N ASN A 307 -15.06 10.12 -24.25
CA ASN A 307 -16.30 10.87 -24.34
C ASN A 307 -17.22 10.35 -25.46
N ILE A 308 -16.64 9.90 -26.58
CA ILE A 308 -17.39 9.24 -27.66
C ILE A 308 -18.02 7.93 -27.16
N VAL A 309 -17.24 7.07 -26.50
CA VAL A 309 -17.73 5.79 -25.98
C VAL A 309 -18.79 6.03 -24.90
N LEU A 310 -18.60 6.99 -24.00
CA LEU A 310 -19.61 7.38 -23.00
C LEU A 310 -20.94 7.80 -23.65
N ALA A 311 -20.88 8.60 -24.72
CA ALA A 311 -22.08 9.02 -25.45
C ALA A 311 -22.78 7.82 -26.14
N SER A 312 -22.00 6.93 -26.76
CA SER A 312 -22.50 5.71 -27.37
C SER A 312 -23.19 4.79 -26.36
N GLN A 313 -22.56 4.56 -25.20
CA GLN A 313 -23.12 3.72 -24.12
C GLN A 313 -24.41 4.30 -23.55
N ARG A 314 -24.52 5.63 -23.44
CA ARG A 314 -25.78 6.27 -23.00
C ARG A 314 -26.92 6.01 -23.97
N GLU A 315 -26.64 5.94 -25.26
CA GLU A 315 -27.64 5.61 -26.28
C GLU A 315 -27.98 4.11 -26.28
N GLN A 316 -26.98 3.25 -26.11
CA GLN A 316 -27.18 1.81 -25.93
C GLN A 316 -28.09 1.53 -24.72
N ILE A 317 -27.86 2.16 -23.57
CA ILE A 317 -28.72 1.99 -22.38
C ILE A 317 -30.17 2.39 -22.66
N LYS A 318 -30.43 3.45 -23.45
CA LYS A 318 -31.82 3.80 -23.82
C LYS A 318 -32.46 2.70 -24.65
N THR A 319 -31.71 2.12 -25.57
CA THR A 319 -32.18 1.00 -26.42
C THR A 319 -32.45 -0.24 -25.58
N LEU A 320 -31.56 -0.55 -24.62
CA LEU A 320 -31.76 -1.67 -23.69
C LEU A 320 -32.95 -1.44 -22.77
N ALA A 321 -33.18 -0.21 -22.30
CA ALA A 321 -34.35 0.11 -21.47
C ALA A 321 -35.67 -0.25 -22.18
N VAL A 322 -35.81 0.08 -23.47
CA VAL A 322 -36.99 -0.30 -24.26
C VAL A 322 -37.15 -1.83 -24.34
N ARG A 323 -36.06 -2.58 -24.47
CA ARG A 323 -36.09 -4.05 -24.47
C ARG A 323 -36.48 -4.63 -23.11
N VAL A 324 -35.98 -4.05 -22.02
CA VAL A 324 -36.38 -4.43 -20.65
C VAL A 324 -37.88 -4.20 -20.44
N ASP A 325 -38.40 -3.05 -20.87
CA ASP A 325 -39.82 -2.72 -20.76
C ASP A 325 -40.70 -3.64 -21.63
N ALA A 326 -40.17 -4.13 -22.75
CA ALA A 326 -40.83 -5.08 -23.63
C ALA A 326 -40.88 -6.52 -23.09
N LEU A 327 -40.22 -6.83 -21.97
CA LEU A 327 -40.27 -8.15 -21.35
C LEU A 327 -41.69 -8.47 -20.87
N GLY A 328 -42.44 -9.23 -21.67
CA GLY A 328 -43.83 -9.63 -21.38
C GLY A 328 -43.98 -10.51 -20.14
N ALA A 329 -45.23 -10.79 -19.73
CA ALA A 329 -45.60 -11.54 -18.52
C ALA A 329 -45.05 -12.97 -18.42
N ASN A 330 -44.44 -13.48 -19.49
CA ASN A 330 -43.87 -14.83 -19.56
C ASN A 330 -42.55 -14.96 -18.78
N VAL A 331 -41.91 -13.84 -18.40
CA VAL A 331 -40.71 -13.82 -17.56
C VAL A 331 -41.12 -13.72 -16.09
N PRO A 332 -40.56 -14.57 -15.19
CA PRO A 332 -40.80 -14.47 -13.75
C PRO A 332 -40.50 -13.06 -13.22
N GLY A 333 -41.32 -12.58 -12.29
CA GLY A 333 -41.19 -11.22 -11.72
C GLY A 333 -39.80 -10.96 -11.12
N THR A 334 -39.24 -11.94 -10.40
CA THR A 334 -37.89 -11.85 -9.81
C THR A 334 -36.80 -11.66 -10.85
N THR A 335 -36.91 -12.34 -11.99
CA THR A 335 -35.95 -12.22 -13.10
C THR A 335 -36.09 -10.87 -13.81
N ARG A 336 -37.33 -10.39 -13.99
CA ARG A 336 -37.55 -9.04 -14.54
C ARG A 336 -36.96 -7.96 -13.62
N ASP A 337 -37.13 -8.12 -12.31
CA ASP A 337 -36.55 -7.22 -11.32
C ASP A 337 -35.01 -7.25 -11.36
N GLU A 338 -34.38 -8.42 -11.52
CA GLU A 338 -32.93 -8.53 -11.66
C GLU A 338 -32.39 -7.79 -12.90
N VAL A 339 -33.07 -7.94 -14.05
CA VAL A 339 -32.69 -7.24 -15.29
C VAL A 339 -32.87 -5.73 -15.15
N ARG A 340 -33.98 -5.29 -14.54
CA ARG A 340 -34.25 -3.88 -14.28
C ARG A 340 -33.20 -3.29 -13.35
N LEU A 341 -32.81 -4.04 -12.33
CA LEU A 341 -31.77 -3.65 -11.40
C LEU A 341 -30.41 -3.47 -12.10
N ALA A 342 -30.02 -4.41 -12.96
CA ALA A 342 -28.81 -4.29 -13.77
C ALA A 342 -28.83 -3.05 -14.69
N LEU A 343 -29.99 -2.74 -15.29
CA LEU A 343 -30.18 -1.51 -16.07
C LEU A 343 -29.99 -0.23 -15.24
N GLU A 344 -30.58 -0.17 -14.04
CA GLU A 344 -30.45 1.02 -13.18
C GLU A 344 -29.01 1.21 -12.67
N VAL A 345 -28.30 0.12 -12.35
CA VAL A 345 -26.87 0.18 -11.98
C VAL A 345 -26.02 0.70 -13.16
N ALA A 346 -26.24 0.18 -14.36
CA ALA A 346 -25.54 0.65 -15.56
C ALA A 346 -25.82 2.14 -15.84
N ARG A 347 -27.10 2.55 -15.72
CA ARG A 347 -27.53 3.94 -15.89
C ARG A 347 -26.91 4.87 -14.85
N GLY A 348 -26.89 4.45 -13.58
CA GLY A 348 -26.26 5.20 -12.50
C GLY A 348 -24.75 5.35 -12.68
N THR A 349 -24.08 4.32 -13.22
CA THR A 349 -22.64 4.38 -13.52
C THR A 349 -22.35 5.40 -14.63
N LEU A 350 -23.15 5.40 -15.71
CA LEU A 350 -23.02 6.37 -16.81
C LEU A 350 -23.40 7.81 -16.43
N SER A 351 -24.35 7.99 -15.51
CA SER A 351 -24.73 9.31 -15.01
C SER A 351 -23.63 9.92 -14.14
N GLY A 352 -22.88 9.07 -13.41
CA GLY A 352 -21.65 9.42 -12.70
C GLY A 352 -20.45 9.73 -13.61
N GLY A 353 -20.58 9.55 -14.94
CA GLY A 353 -19.53 9.85 -15.91
C GLY A 353 -18.49 8.74 -16.13
N ALA A 354 -18.67 7.58 -15.48
CA ALA A 354 -17.85 6.41 -15.68
C ALA A 354 -18.37 5.54 -16.84
N LEU A 355 -17.48 4.78 -17.48
CA LEU A 355 -17.86 3.80 -18.49
C LEU A 355 -18.51 2.59 -17.82
N ALA A 356 -19.65 2.14 -18.35
CA ALA A 356 -20.41 0.99 -17.84
C ALA A 356 -20.33 -0.21 -18.81
N SER A 357 -19.18 -0.39 -19.49
CA SER A 357 -19.01 -1.39 -20.55
C SER A 357 -19.38 -2.80 -20.09
N GLY A 358 -18.92 -3.20 -18.90
CA GLY A 358 -19.17 -4.54 -18.35
C GLY A 358 -20.63 -4.74 -17.93
N GLU A 359 -21.26 -3.72 -17.35
CA GLU A 359 -22.67 -3.76 -16.96
C GLU A 359 -23.60 -3.82 -18.18
N ILE A 360 -23.27 -3.07 -19.24
CA ILE A 360 -24.02 -3.09 -20.50
C ILE A 360 -23.91 -4.45 -21.19
N GLU A 361 -22.70 -5.00 -21.27
CA GLU A 361 -22.47 -6.33 -21.85
C GLU A 361 -23.25 -7.42 -21.06
N ARG A 362 -23.17 -7.37 -19.73
CA ARG A 362 -23.95 -8.27 -18.86
C ARG A 362 -25.45 -8.13 -19.10
N LEU A 363 -25.98 -6.90 -19.17
CA LEU A 363 -27.40 -6.65 -19.41
C LEU A 363 -27.84 -7.15 -20.79
N GLU A 364 -27.01 -6.96 -21.81
CA GLU A 364 -27.26 -7.50 -23.15
C GLU A 364 -27.33 -9.02 -23.15
N ASP A 365 -26.39 -9.69 -22.49
CA ASP A 365 -26.34 -11.15 -22.40
C ASP A 365 -27.53 -11.73 -21.62
N MET A 366 -27.97 -11.06 -20.56
CA MET A 366 -29.18 -11.42 -19.82
C MET A 366 -30.43 -11.29 -20.71
N LEU A 367 -30.54 -10.16 -21.43
CA LEU A 367 -31.67 -9.93 -22.34
C LEU A 367 -31.69 -10.92 -23.51
N ARG A 368 -30.54 -11.21 -24.13
CA ARG A 368 -30.42 -12.22 -25.20
C ARG A 368 -30.86 -13.60 -24.71
N THR A 369 -30.51 -13.96 -23.48
CA THR A 369 -30.93 -15.23 -22.87
C THR A 369 -32.44 -15.27 -22.67
N LEU A 370 -33.03 -14.19 -22.16
CA LEU A 370 -34.47 -14.12 -21.94
C LEU A 370 -35.28 -14.13 -23.26
N GLU A 371 -34.81 -13.40 -24.26
CA GLU A 371 -35.43 -13.33 -25.58
C GLU A 371 -35.29 -14.65 -26.36
N GLY A 372 -34.11 -15.28 -26.30
CA GLY A 372 -33.82 -16.54 -26.99
C GLY A 372 -34.47 -17.78 -26.36
N GLN A 373 -34.90 -17.69 -25.11
CA GLN A 373 -35.48 -18.80 -24.34
C GLN A 373 -37.00 -18.69 -24.17
N ALA A 374 -37.70 -18.05 -25.12
CA ALA A 374 -39.14 -17.82 -25.08
C ALA A 374 -40.01 -19.09 -24.91
N HIS A 375 -39.46 -20.28 -25.19
CA HIS A 375 -40.13 -21.58 -25.04
C HIS A 375 -39.50 -22.50 -23.96
N ALA A 376 -38.47 -22.03 -23.25
CA ALA A 376 -37.84 -22.81 -22.20
C ALA A 376 -38.58 -22.66 -20.86
N THR A 377 -38.46 -23.67 -20.01
CA THR A 377 -38.98 -23.65 -18.64
C THR A 377 -38.29 -22.56 -17.81
N ALA A 378 -39.05 -21.90 -16.91
CA ALA A 378 -38.53 -20.88 -15.99
C ALA A 378 -37.32 -21.35 -15.15
N GLU A 379 -37.28 -22.64 -14.78
CA GLU A 379 -36.15 -23.22 -14.05
C GLU A 379 -34.87 -23.22 -14.88
N ARG A 380 -34.95 -23.59 -16.16
CA ARG A 380 -33.81 -23.60 -17.08
C ARG A 380 -33.30 -22.20 -17.37
N THR A 381 -34.19 -21.24 -17.59
CA THR A 381 -33.80 -19.84 -17.80
C THR A 381 -33.17 -19.25 -16.54
N GLY A 382 -33.72 -19.55 -15.36
CA GLY A 382 -33.11 -19.20 -14.08
C GLY A 382 -31.71 -19.78 -13.90
N ALA A 383 -31.51 -21.06 -14.25
CA ALA A 383 -30.20 -21.71 -14.20
C ALA A 383 -29.18 -21.07 -15.17
N LEU A 384 -29.59 -20.72 -16.39
CA LEU A 384 -28.72 -20.04 -17.35
C LEU A 384 -28.31 -18.64 -16.86
N LEU A 385 -29.24 -17.88 -16.29
CA LEU A 385 -28.93 -16.56 -15.72
C LEU A 385 -28.02 -16.65 -14.50
N ALA A 386 -28.20 -17.68 -13.66
CA ALA A 386 -27.29 -17.95 -12.55
C ALA A 386 -25.87 -18.27 -13.04
N LEU A 387 -25.74 -19.07 -14.12
CA LEU A 387 -24.45 -19.34 -14.77
C LEU A 387 -23.82 -18.09 -15.38
N GLN A 388 -24.60 -17.21 -16.01
CA GLN A 388 -24.08 -15.93 -16.52
C GLN A 388 -23.55 -15.05 -15.38
N ARG A 389 -24.28 -14.96 -14.27
CA ARG A 389 -23.85 -14.21 -13.08
C ARG A 389 -22.55 -14.78 -12.53
N GLU A 390 -22.46 -16.11 -12.45
CA GLU A 390 -21.25 -16.79 -12.01
C GLU A 390 -20.06 -16.55 -12.95
N LEU A 391 -20.27 -16.60 -14.26
CA LEU A 391 -19.23 -16.33 -15.24
C LEU A 391 -18.72 -14.89 -15.12
N TYR A 392 -19.62 -13.93 -14.92
CA TYR A 392 -19.25 -12.52 -14.70
C TYR A 392 -18.45 -12.32 -13.40
N GLN A 393 -18.82 -13.03 -12.32
CA GLN A 393 -18.06 -13.02 -11.07
C GLN A 393 -16.67 -13.65 -11.24
N LEU A 394 -16.58 -14.74 -12.00
CA LEU A 394 -15.32 -15.42 -12.31
C LEU A 394 -14.40 -14.51 -13.12
N GLU A 395 -14.91 -13.87 -14.16
CA GLU A 395 -14.19 -12.88 -14.95
C GLU A 395 -13.69 -11.73 -14.08
N GLY A 396 -14.58 -11.14 -13.26
CA GLY A 396 -14.21 -10.07 -12.32
C GLY A 396 -13.10 -10.48 -11.35
N SER A 397 -13.17 -11.72 -10.84
CA SER A 397 -12.13 -12.26 -9.96
C SER A 397 -10.82 -12.52 -10.69
N ALA A 398 -10.88 -13.05 -11.92
CA ALA A 398 -9.70 -13.31 -12.76
C ALA A 398 -8.93 -12.02 -13.12
N ARG A 399 -9.64 -10.89 -13.32
CA ARG A 399 -9.01 -9.57 -13.55
C ARG A 399 -8.13 -9.13 -12.37
N GLY A 400 -8.48 -9.53 -11.15
CA GLY A 400 -7.72 -9.23 -9.94
C GLY A 400 -6.46 -10.07 -9.75
N VAL A 401 -6.23 -11.09 -10.59
CA VAL A 401 -5.20 -12.12 -10.40
C VAL A 401 -4.20 -12.08 -11.57
N ARG A 402 -2.91 -11.88 -11.26
CA ARG A 402 -1.83 -11.70 -12.27
C ARG A 402 -1.76 -12.90 -13.21
N GLY A 403 -2.02 -12.67 -14.50
CA GLY A 403 -1.95 -13.69 -15.57
C GLY A 403 -3.19 -14.56 -15.71
N ALA A 404 -4.14 -14.54 -14.75
CA ALA A 404 -5.32 -15.40 -14.82
C ALA A 404 -6.28 -15.01 -15.96
N GLU A 405 -6.39 -13.71 -16.27
CA GLU A 405 -7.26 -13.23 -17.35
C GLU A 405 -6.83 -13.80 -18.70
N ALA A 406 -5.53 -13.73 -19.04
CA ALA A 406 -5.01 -14.26 -20.31
C ALA A 406 -5.18 -15.79 -20.42
N ASP A 407 -4.93 -16.51 -19.33
CA ASP A 407 -5.02 -17.97 -19.29
C ASP A 407 -6.48 -18.47 -19.37
N LEU A 408 -7.41 -17.76 -18.75
CA LEU A 408 -8.82 -18.16 -18.66
C LEU A 408 -9.68 -17.60 -19.79
N ALA A 409 -9.30 -16.49 -20.42
CA ALA A 409 -10.04 -15.83 -21.50
C ALA A 409 -10.61 -16.78 -22.57
N PRO A 410 -9.84 -17.70 -23.18
CA PRO A 410 -10.40 -18.56 -24.23
C PRO A 410 -11.49 -19.49 -23.69
N ARG A 411 -11.30 -20.05 -22.50
CA ARG A 411 -12.26 -20.98 -21.88
C ARG A 411 -13.50 -20.25 -21.36
N ILE A 412 -13.35 -19.02 -20.89
CA ILE A 412 -14.45 -18.13 -20.52
C ILE A 412 -15.29 -17.78 -21.74
N ALA A 413 -14.67 -17.41 -22.86
CA ALA A 413 -15.36 -17.13 -24.11
C ALA A 413 -16.14 -18.36 -24.62
N GLU A 414 -15.56 -19.55 -24.49
CA GLU A 414 -16.19 -20.81 -24.86
C GLU A 414 -17.41 -21.12 -23.98
N ALA A 415 -17.29 -20.94 -22.66
CA ALA A 415 -18.40 -21.07 -21.71
C ALA A 415 -19.50 -20.05 -21.99
N ARG A 416 -19.15 -18.80 -22.30
CA ARG A 416 -20.11 -17.75 -22.67
C ARG A 416 -20.88 -18.12 -23.94
N ALA A 417 -20.19 -18.60 -24.96
CA ALA A 417 -20.81 -19.06 -26.21
C ALA A 417 -21.75 -20.24 -25.98
N ALA A 418 -21.39 -21.19 -25.10
CA ALA A 418 -22.25 -22.30 -24.72
C ALA A 418 -23.51 -21.86 -23.98
N ILE A 419 -23.39 -20.94 -23.01
CA ILE A 419 -24.54 -20.37 -22.30
C ILE A 419 -25.45 -19.61 -23.27
N ALA A 420 -24.88 -18.87 -24.23
CA ALA A 420 -25.65 -18.18 -25.27
C ALA A 420 -26.43 -19.14 -26.18
N ARG A 421 -25.95 -20.38 -26.39
CA ARG A 421 -26.69 -21.46 -27.06
C ARG A 421 -27.74 -22.12 -26.17
N GLY A 422 -27.83 -21.76 -24.89
CA GLY A 422 -28.74 -22.34 -23.92
C GLY A 422 -28.24 -23.66 -23.30
N GLU A 423 -26.93 -23.92 -23.35
CA GLU A 423 -26.29 -25.08 -22.73
C GLU A 423 -25.96 -24.79 -21.26
N LEU A 424 -26.24 -25.76 -20.36
CA LEU A 424 -25.86 -25.68 -18.95
C LEU A 424 -24.45 -26.26 -18.80
N VAL A 425 -23.46 -25.39 -18.64
CA VAL A 425 -22.05 -25.76 -18.52
C VAL A 425 -21.61 -25.67 -17.05
N SER A 426 -20.76 -26.58 -16.58
CA SER A 426 -20.11 -26.44 -15.28
C SER A 426 -18.93 -25.47 -15.36
N LEU A 427 -18.87 -24.54 -14.40
CA LEU A 427 -17.79 -23.56 -14.27
C LEU A 427 -16.73 -24.00 -13.23
N ASP A 428 -16.86 -25.21 -12.66
CA ASP A 428 -15.99 -25.72 -11.59
C ASP A 428 -14.51 -25.79 -12.01
N ASP A 429 -14.23 -26.17 -13.26
CA ASP A 429 -12.87 -26.28 -13.77
C ASP A 429 -12.21 -24.91 -14.00
N LEU A 430 -13.01 -23.88 -14.28
CA LEU A 430 -12.55 -22.51 -14.40
C LEU A 430 -12.21 -21.93 -13.03
N TRP A 431 -13.09 -22.12 -12.05
CA TRP A 431 -12.83 -21.74 -10.65
C TRP A 431 -11.60 -22.46 -10.09
N SER A 432 -11.48 -23.77 -10.34
CA SER A 432 -10.33 -24.54 -9.88
C SER A 432 -9.02 -24.12 -10.56
N ALA A 433 -9.07 -23.60 -11.78
CA ALA A 433 -7.90 -23.02 -12.43
C ALA A 433 -7.54 -21.66 -11.83
N LEU A 434 -8.53 -20.80 -11.58
CA LEU A 434 -8.34 -19.52 -10.91
C LEU A 434 -7.76 -19.69 -9.49
N GLU A 435 -8.30 -20.62 -8.70
CA GLU A 435 -7.83 -20.92 -7.34
C GLU A 435 -6.38 -21.42 -7.32
N ARG A 436 -6.00 -22.29 -8.26
CA ARG A 436 -4.60 -22.71 -8.38
C ARG A 436 -3.68 -21.52 -8.65
N ARG A 437 -4.10 -20.59 -9.49
CA ARG A 437 -3.32 -19.38 -9.79
C ARG A 437 -3.24 -18.45 -8.57
N MET A 438 -4.34 -18.27 -7.84
CA MET A 438 -4.35 -17.51 -6.59
C MET A 438 -3.41 -18.12 -5.54
N GLY A 439 -3.46 -19.44 -5.35
CA GLY A 439 -2.57 -20.16 -4.44
C GLY A 439 -1.09 -20.03 -4.83
N GLN A 440 -0.76 -20.13 -6.13
CA GLN A 440 0.59 -19.89 -6.64
C GLN A 440 1.08 -18.47 -6.34
N LEU A 441 0.27 -17.45 -6.63
CA LEU A 441 0.64 -16.06 -6.35
C LEU A 441 0.78 -15.78 -4.85
N ALA A 442 -0.04 -16.40 -4.01
CA ALA A 442 0.09 -16.29 -2.56
C ALA A 442 1.37 -16.93 -2.04
N GLN A 443 1.79 -18.05 -2.63
CA GLN A 443 3.07 -18.69 -2.33
C GLN A 443 4.26 -17.86 -2.83
N GLU A 444 4.19 -17.32 -4.05
CA GLU A 444 5.17 -16.35 -4.57
C GLU A 444 5.27 -15.15 -3.62
N ARG A 445 4.13 -14.64 -3.14
CA ARG A 445 4.10 -13.53 -2.19
C ARG A 445 4.79 -13.86 -0.88
N GLU A 446 4.48 -15.00 -0.27
CA GLU A 446 5.15 -15.42 0.97
C GLU A 446 6.66 -15.57 0.75
N SER A 447 7.07 -16.07 -0.42
CA SER A 447 8.49 -16.15 -0.77
C SER A 447 9.16 -14.77 -0.90
N PHE A 448 8.45 -13.80 -1.47
CA PHE A 448 8.94 -12.42 -1.56
C PHE A 448 9.00 -11.74 -0.20
N ASP A 449 8.00 -11.95 0.65
CA ASP A 449 8.00 -11.42 2.02
C ASP A 449 9.18 -11.99 2.83
N ALA A 450 9.46 -13.30 2.70
CA ALA A 450 10.62 -13.92 3.36
C ALA A 450 11.96 -13.39 2.83
N ARG A 451 12.08 -13.18 1.51
CA ARG A 451 13.26 -12.56 0.88
C ARG A 451 13.44 -11.11 1.32
N ALA A 452 12.35 -10.34 1.37
CA ALA A 452 12.36 -8.96 1.86
C ALA A 452 12.78 -8.89 3.33
N ASP A 453 12.31 -9.82 4.18
CA ASP A 453 12.73 -9.92 5.58
C ASP A 453 14.23 -10.18 5.69
N TYR A 454 14.78 -11.05 4.85
CA TYR A 454 16.21 -11.29 4.77
C TYR A 454 16.97 -10.02 4.36
N VAL A 455 16.55 -9.34 3.29
CA VAL A 455 17.17 -8.08 2.84
C VAL A 455 17.16 -7.01 3.93
N VAL A 456 16.03 -6.86 4.61
CA VAL A 456 15.87 -5.88 5.70
C VAL A 456 16.77 -6.20 6.89
N GLN A 457 16.81 -7.46 7.33
CA GLN A 457 17.66 -7.90 8.45
C GLN A 457 19.15 -7.74 8.14
N GLU A 458 19.55 -8.04 6.90
CA GLU A 458 20.93 -7.91 6.46
C GLU A 458 21.32 -6.43 6.31
N TYR A 459 20.45 -5.60 5.73
CA TYR A 459 20.66 -4.14 5.72
C TYR A 459 20.86 -3.56 7.12
N ASP A 460 20.07 -3.99 8.12
CA ASP A 460 20.21 -3.47 9.49
C ASP A 460 21.61 -3.73 10.08
N ARG A 461 22.36 -4.74 9.59
CA ARG A 461 23.77 -4.99 9.97
C ARG A 461 24.73 -3.99 9.33
N TYR A 462 24.45 -3.55 8.10
CA TYR A 462 25.28 -2.65 7.31
C TYR A 462 24.89 -1.19 7.44
N ARG A 463 23.79 -0.87 8.14
CA ARG A 463 23.23 0.49 8.30
C ARG A 463 24.23 1.55 8.80
N HIS A 464 25.26 1.14 9.54
CA HIS A 464 26.27 2.05 10.08
C HIS A 464 27.36 2.44 9.08
N LEU A 465 27.39 1.83 7.89
CA LEU A 465 28.37 2.11 6.86
C LEU A 465 27.92 3.31 6.02
N ALA A 466 28.83 4.26 5.81
CA ALA A 466 28.60 5.41 4.96
C ALA A 466 28.98 5.07 3.51
N GLY A 467 28.00 4.71 2.69
CA GLY A 467 28.16 4.46 1.26
C GLY A 467 26.86 4.75 0.51
N GLU A 468 26.97 5.16 -0.76
CA GLU A 468 25.80 5.44 -1.61
C GLU A 468 24.94 4.18 -1.80
N THR A 469 25.58 3.02 -1.99
CA THR A 469 24.98 1.68 -2.05
C THR A 469 24.15 1.35 -0.81
N VAL A 470 24.64 1.71 0.39
CA VAL A 470 23.93 1.47 1.66
C VAL A 470 22.76 2.44 1.83
N GLN A 471 22.88 3.68 1.34
CA GLN A 471 21.78 4.65 1.38
C GLN A 471 20.64 4.28 0.42
N THR A 472 20.96 3.84 -0.80
CA THR A 472 19.95 3.36 -1.76
C THR A 472 19.29 2.08 -1.27
N LEU A 473 20.07 1.13 -0.76
CA LEU A 473 19.55 -0.08 -0.13
C LEU A 473 18.62 0.22 1.05
N GLY A 474 18.96 1.20 1.90
CA GLY A 474 18.11 1.60 3.03
C GLY A 474 16.73 2.12 2.60
N ARG A 475 16.67 2.89 1.49
CA ARG A 475 15.40 3.37 0.94
C ARG A 475 14.55 2.22 0.41
N LEU A 476 15.16 1.30 -0.33
CA LEU A 476 14.46 0.12 -0.83
C LEU A 476 13.98 -0.77 0.31
N ALA A 477 14.79 -0.97 1.36
CA ALA A 477 14.39 -1.72 2.55
C ALA A 477 13.19 -1.09 3.27
N ASP A 478 13.15 0.24 3.40
CA ASP A 478 12.00 0.94 3.98
C ASP A 478 10.74 0.85 3.11
N ASN A 479 10.88 0.87 1.78
CA ASN A 479 9.78 0.61 0.85
C ASN A 479 9.24 -0.82 1.01
N LEU A 480 10.13 -1.83 1.01
CA LEU A 480 9.77 -3.23 1.23
C LEU A 480 9.01 -3.43 2.55
N ARG A 481 9.44 -2.77 3.64
CA ARG A 481 8.74 -2.79 4.94
C ARG A 481 7.32 -2.23 4.87
N ARG A 482 7.09 -1.16 4.09
CA ARG A 482 5.77 -0.54 3.93
C ARG A 482 4.85 -1.41 3.09
N VAL A 483 5.34 -1.89 1.94
CA VAL A 483 4.56 -2.76 1.05
C VAL A 483 4.17 -4.07 1.73
N ARG A 484 5.04 -4.64 2.56
CA ARG A 484 4.75 -5.86 3.35
C ARG A 484 3.51 -5.73 4.25
N ARG A 485 3.16 -4.53 4.70
CA ARG A 485 2.01 -4.29 5.59
C ARG A 485 0.67 -4.24 4.85
N LEU A 486 0.67 -4.14 3.52
CA LEU A 486 -0.54 -3.95 2.73
C LEU A 486 -1.41 -5.21 2.58
N GLY A 487 -0.90 -6.39 2.93
CA GLY A 487 -1.65 -7.64 2.82
C GLY A 487 -1.91 -8.01 1.36
N THR A 488 -3.08 -7.66 0.82
CA THR A 488 -3.45 -7.95 -0.58
C THR A 488 -3.01 -6.84 -1.50
N LEU A 489 -2.21 -7.19 -2.52
CA LEU A 489 -1.75 -6.26 -3.55
C LEU A 489 -2.49 -6.49 -4.87
N SER A 490 -2.58 -5.44 -5.68
CA SER A 490 -2.94 -5.50 -7.09
C SER A 490 -1.85 -6.23 -7.89
N THR A 491 -2.19 -6.62 -9.10
CA THR A 491 -1.28 -7.28 -10.05
C THR A 491 -0.07 -6.39 -10.35
N GLU A 492 -0.31 -5.09 -10.50
CA GLU A 492 0.68 -4.06 -10.76
C GLU A 492 1.60 -3.84 -9.54
N ALA A 493 1.02 -3.67 -8.35
CA ALA A 493 1.79 -3.48 -7.12
C ALA A 493 2.65 -4.72 -6.78
N SER A 494 2.16 -5.92 -7.11
CA SER A 494 2.92 -7.16 -6.95
C SER A 494 4.15 -7.21 -7.87
N GLY A 495 4.03 -6.77 -9.12
CA GLY A 495 5.16 -6.66 -10.04
C GLY A 495 6.20 -5.65 -9.57
N LYS A 496 5.77 -4.44 -9.17
CA LYS A 496 6.67 -3.42 -8.61
C LYS A 496 7.38 -3.91 -7.34
N TYR A 497 6.67 -4.67 -6.49
CA TYR A 497 7.26 -5.26 -5.31
C TYR A 497 8.35 -6.28 -5.65
N GLU A 498 8.13 -7.11 -6.67
CA GLU A 498 9.13 -8.05 -7.19
C GLU A 498 10.37 -7.32 -7.73
N ASP A 499 10.18 -6.27 -8.55
CA ASP A 499 11.28 -5.48 -9.12
C ASP A 499 12.10 -4.78 -8.04
N THR A 500 11.45 -4.15 -7.07
CA THR A 500 12.12 -3.47 -5.94
C THR A 500 12.89 -4.46 -5.07
N LEU A 501 12.37 -5.67 -4.88
CA LEU A 501 13.07 -6.74 -4.16
C LEU A 501 14.33 -7.19 -4.92
N ILE A 502 14.25 -7.41 -6.23
CA ILE A 502 15.39 -7.81 -7.06
C ILE A 502 16.48 -6.74 -7.01
N GLN A 503 16.12 -5.46 -7.14
CA GLN A 503 17.06 -4.35 -7.03
C GLN A 503 17.73 -4.28 -5.66
N ALA A 504 16.96 -4.47 -4.58
CA ALA A 504 17.50 -4.46 -3.23
C ALA A 504 18.45 -5.64 -2.97
N GLU A 505 18.17 -6.81 -3.52
CA GLU A 505 19.06 -7.97 -3.43
C GLU A 505 20.37 -7.77 -4.19
N ALA A 506 20.32 -7.14 -5.37
CA ALA A 506 21.51 -6.80 -6.14
C ALA A 506 22.41 -5.81 -5.36
N LEU A 507 21.82 -4.73 -4.84
CA LEU A 507 22.54 -3.74 -4.03
C LEU A 507 23.05 -4.33 -2.70
N LEU A 508 22.34 -5.30 -2.11
CA LEU A 508 22.83 -6.02 -0.94
C LEU A 508 24.05 -6.88 -1.28
N GLY A 509 24.08 -7.50 -2.45
CA GLY A 509 25.25 -8.23 -2.96
C GLY A 509 26.46 -7.32 -3.14
N GLU A 510 26.25 -6.15 -3.74
CA GLU A 510 27.30 -5.12 -3.92
C GLU A 510 27.80 -4.60 -2.56
N ALA A 511 26.90 -4.25 -1.64
CA ALA A 511 27.26 -3.78 -0.30
C ALA A 511 28.07 -4.83 0.49
N ARG A 512 27.76 -6.12 0.31
CA ARG A 512 28.56 -7.22 0.90
C ARG A 512 29.95 -7.29 0.29
N ALA A 513 30.06 -7.24 -1.04
CA ALA A 513 31.35 -7.27 -1.72
C ALA A 513 32.23 -6.07 -1.34
N GLU A 514 31.65 -4.87 -1.25
CA GLU A 514 32.32 -3.67 -0.77
C GLU A 514 32.81 -3.83 0.68
N PHE A 515 31.99 -4.41 1.55
CA PHE A 515 32.36 -4.66 2.95
C PHE A 515 33.47 -5.70 3.08
N GLU A 516 33.40 -6.79 2.34
CA GLU A 516 34.44 -7.83 2.31
C GLU A 516 35.76 -7.26 1.77
N ALA A 517 35.71 -6.48 0.68
CA ALA A 517 36.88 -5.80 0.14
C ALA A 517 37.47 -4.78 1.14
N ALA A 518 36.64 -3.98 1.81
CA ALA A 518 37.10 -3.05 2.84
C ALA A 518 37.74 -3.77 4.03
N ARG A 519 37.17 -4.91 4.45
CA ARG A 519 37.71 -5.75 5.52
C ARG A 519 39.03 -6.41 5.11
N GLU A 520 39.13 -6.91 3.89
CA GLU A 520 40.35 -7.50 3.34
C GLU A 520 41.46 -6.45 3.25
N LEU A 521 41.17 -5.25 2.73
CA LEU A 521 42.11 -4.12 2.72
C LEU A 521 42.54 -3.77 4.15
N THR A 522 41.63 -3.67 5.10
CA THR A 522 41.97 -3.39 6.51
C THR A 522 42.83 -4.50 7.13
N SER A 523 42.61 -5.77 6.74
CA SER A 523 43.42 -6.90 7.21
C SER A 523 44.80 -6.97 6.53
N THR A 524 44.90 -6.52 5.28
CA THR A 524 46.14 -6.49 4.49
C THR A 524 47.02 -5.30 4.90
N PHE A 525 46.40 -4.17 5.25
CA PHE A 525 47.02 -3.00 5.87
C PHE A 525 47.00 -3.09 7.41
N GLY A 526 47.20 -4.29 7.97
CA GLY A 526 47.31 -4.49 9.42
C GLY A 526 48.19 -3.42 10.09
N ALA A 527 47.88 -3.09 11.35
CA ALA A 527 48.32 -1.91 12.11
C ALA A 527 49.77 -1.40 11.87
N ASP A 528 50.71 -2.29 11.53
CA ASP A 528 52.10 -1.97 11.22
C ASP A 528 52.32 -1.17 9.92
N ALA A 529 51.44 -1.25 8.91
CA ALA A 529 51.61 -0.54 7.64
C ALA A 529 51.11 0.93 7.69
N LEU A 530 50.12 1.21 8.54
CA LEU A 530 49.55 2.55 8.73
C LEU A 530 50.41 3.42 9.66
N GLU A 531 51.11 2.82 10.64
CA GLU A 531 52.14 3.52 11.43
C GLU A 531 53.33 3.96 10.56
N GLY A 532 53.71 3.16 9.56
CA GLY A 532 54.77 3.50 8.61
C GLY A 532 54.42 4.61 7.62
N LEU A 533 53.14 4.77 7.26
CA LEU A 533 52.67 5.83 6.36
C LEU A 533 52.35 7.14 7.09
N LEU A 534 51.92 7.08 8.36
CA LEU A 534 51.73 8.27 9.21
C LEU A 534 53.07 8.80 9.77
N GLY A 535 54.06 7.93 9.98
CA GLY A 535 55.41 8.33 10.40
C GLY A 535 56.22 9.09 9.34
N VAL A 536 55.80 9.09 8.06
CA VAL A 536 56.45 9.86 6.99
C VAL A 536 55.96 11.32 6.94
N PHE A 537 54.81 11.62 7.53
CA PHE A 537 54.28 12.99 7.58
C PHE A 537 54.72 13.80 8.81
N ASP A 538 55.35 13.16 9.81
CA ASP A 538 55.77 13.84 11.06
C ASP A 538 57.26 14.26 11.07
N SER A 539 57.97 14.11 9.96
CA SER A 539 59.35 14.59 9.79
C SER A 539 59.44 15.62 8.67
N GLY A 540 59.06 16.87 8.98
CA GLY A 540 59.13 17.97 8.02
C GLY A 540 58.65 19.31 8.56
N GLY A 541 59.09 19.71 9.75
CA GLY A 541 58.85 21.06 10.27
C GLY A 541 59.60 22.10 9.43
N ALA A 542 58.87 22.81 8.58
CA ALA A 542 59.07 24.22 8.21
C ALA A 542 58.12 24.55 7.07
N LEU A 543 57.03 25.27 7.35
CA LEU A 543 56.37 26.29 6.51
C LEU A 543 55.03 26.68 7.15
N ASP A 544 55.08 27.09 8.42
CA ASP A 544 53.98 27.72 9.11
C ASP A 544 54.18 29.24 9.00
N SER A 545 53.73 29.82 7.88
CA SER A 545 53.45 31.26 7.67
C SER A 545 53.42 31.59 6.17
N LEU A 546 52.29 31.38 5.47
CA LEU A 546 52.03 32.15 4.23
C LEU A 546 50.61 32.11 3.63
N PHE A 547 49.62 31.42 4.21
CA PHE A 547 48.22 31.59 3.79
C PHE A 547 47.29 31.61 5.00
N GLY A 548 46.86 32.80 5.38
CA GLY A 548 45.70 32.98 6.26
C GLY A 548 44.43 32.97 5.43
N THR A 549 43.51 32.07 5.74
CA THR A 549 42.07 32.24 5.54
C THR A 549 41.33 31.31 6.51
N ASP A 550 40.46 31.92 7.30
CA ASP A 550 39.43 31.25 8.10
C ASP A 550 38.70 30.16 7.29
N THR A 551 38.63 28.96 7.86
CA THR A 551 37.68 27.92 7.45
C THR A 551 36.95 27.39 8.67
N PRO A 552 35.61 27.22 8.59
CA PRO A 552 34.79 26.73 9.69
C PRO A 552 35.02 25.24 9.93
N SER A 553 35.07 24.90 11.22
CA SER A 553 35.29 23.55 11.74
C SER A 553 34.25 22.54 11.24
N ALA A 554 34.74 21.43 10.67
CA ALA A 554 33.96 20.24 10.35
C ALA A 554 33.52 19.48 11.62
N PRO A 555 32.42 18.71 11.58
CA PRO A 555 31.83 18.11 12.78
C PRO A 555 32.68 16.95 13.28
N ALA A 556 33.06 17.02 14.55
CA ALA A 556 33.70 15.92 15.26
C ALA A 556 32.72 14.75 15.41
N LEU A 557 33.26 13.56 15.12
CA LEU A 557 32.73 12.23 15.42
C LEU A 557 31.99 12.20 16.77
N SER A 558 30.70 11.86 16.73
CA SER A 558 29.90 11.52 17.89
C SER A 558 30.35 10.17 18.47
N VAL A 559 31.43 10.22 19.26
CA VAL A 559 31.74 9.19 20.25
C VAL A 559 30.55 9.08 21.20
N VAL A 560 30.03 7.87 21.41
CA VAL A 560 29.11 7.54 22.49
C VAL A 560 29.74 8.00 23.80
N ARG A 561 29.32 9.16 24.31
CA ARG A 561 29.70 9.63 25.64
C ARG A 561 28.95 8.76 26.65
N THR A 562 29.62 7.73 27.14
CA THR A 562 29.27 7.11 28.41
C THR A 562 29.18 8.20 29.47
N ALA A 563 28.21 8.08 30.39
CA ALA A 563 28.07 9.00 31.51
C ALA A 563 29.43 9.26 32.17
N SER A 564 29.71 10.50 32.56
CA SER A 564 30.92 10.86 33.31
C SER A 564 31.13 9.87 34.47
N GLU A 565 32.34 9.32 34.62
CA GLU A 565 32.71 8.33 35.65
C GLU A 565 32.11 8.57 37.06
N PRO A 566 31.99 9.81 37.58
CA PRO A 566 31.31 10.06 38.88
C PRO A 566 29.80 9.79 38.88
N LEU A 567 29.09 10.02 37.77
CA LEU A 567 27.64 9.79 37.67
C LEU A 567 27.33 8.29 37.57
N ALA A 568 28.18 7.53 36.87
CA ALA A 568 28.05 6.08 36.78
C ALA A 568 28.16 5.42 38.16
N LEU A 569 29.15 5.83 38.97
CA LEU A 569 29.33 5.34 40.35
C LEU A 569 28.14 5.70 41.28
N ALA A 570 27.58 6.90 41.15
CA ALA A 570 26.41 7.32 41.93
C ALA A 570 25.14 6.53 41.56
N LEU A 571 24.96 6.24 40.26
CA LEU A 571 23.84 5.44 39.76
C LEU A 571 23.97 3.96 40.12
N GLU A 572 25.19 3.41 40.14
CA GLU A 572 25.45 2.06 40.62
C GLU A 572 25.15 1.93 42.12
N ALA A 573 25.55 2.91 42.94
CA ALA A 573 25.23 2.94 44.37
C ALA A 573 23.71 2.99 44.64
N LEU A 574 22.95 3.72 43.82
CA LEU A 574 21.48 3.73 43.87
C LEU A 574 20.87 2.39 43.46
N SER A 575 21.40 1.75 42.41
CA SER A 575 20.91 0.44 41.94
C SER A 575 21.14 -0.69 42.95
N ALA A 576 22.20 -0.59 43.77
CA ALA A 576 22.57 -1.58 44.77
C ALA A 576 21.60 -1.66 45.97
N HIS A 577 20.72 -0.66 46.16
CA HIS A 577 19.78 -0.61 47.29
C HIS A 577 18.47 -1.39 47.07
N GLY A 578 18.31 -2.04 45.92
CA GLY A 578 17.35 -3.13 45.74
C GLY A 578 15.96 -2.75 45.21
N GLY A 579 15.50 -3.56 44.24
CA GLY A 579 14.10 -3.67 43.81
C GLY A 579 13.63 -2.77 42.67
N ALA A 580 14.47 -1.82 42.19
CA ALA A 580 14.09 -0.95 41.08
C ALA A 580 15.08 -1.05 39.91
N GLN A 581 14.54 -1.05 38.69
CA GLN A 581 15.33 -0.89 37.47
C GLN A 581 15.53 0.59 37.19
N LEU A 582 16.79 1.03 37.16
CA LEU A 582 17.16 2.42 36.90
C LEU A 582 17.60 2.59 35.45
N ALA A 583 17.17 3.69 34.81
CA ALA A 583 17.63 4.07 33.49
C ALA A 583 17.76 5.59 33.33
N LEU A 584 18.68 6.04 32.50
CA LEU A 584 18.92 7.44 32.24
C LEU A 584 18.57 7.78 30.79
N LEU A 585 17.63 8.69 30.56
CA LEU A 585 17.39 9.24 29.22
C LEU A 585 18.07 10.58 29.02
N ARG A 586 18.69 10.72 27.85
CA ARG A 586 19.20 12.00 27.33
C ARG A 586 18.61 12.21 25.95
N SER A 587 18.03 13.38 25.70
CA SER A 587 17.43 13.75 24.40
C SER A 587 16.43 12.71 23.84
N GLY A 588 15.65 12.06 24.72
CA GLY A 588 14.68 11.04 24.32
C GLY A 588 15.29 9.67 23.95
N THR A 589 16.56 9.44 24.27
CA THR A 589 17.25 8.16 24.06
C THR A 589 17.80 7.61 25.37
N LEU A 590 17.73 6.28 25.54
CA LEU A 590 18.26 5.59 26.70
C LEU A 590 19.80 5.58 26.66
N SER A 591 20.41 6.30 27.59
CA SER A 591 21.87 6.49 27.67
C SER A 591 22.55 5.58 28.70
N TRP A 592 21.79 5.02 29.65
CA TRP A 592 22.29 4.10 30.68
C TRP A 592 21.13 3.29 31.28
N GLY A 593 21.41 2.07 31.76
CA GLY A 593 20.43 1.18 32.40
C GLY A 593 19.71 0.24 31.42
N LYS A 594 18.73 -0.53 31.92
CA LYS A 594 17.81 -1.34 31.11
C LYS A 594 16.39 -1.19 31.66
N LEU A 595 15.43 -0.99 30.76
CA LEU A 595 13.99 -1.04 31.03
C LEU A 595 13.36 -2.06 30.06
N ASP A 596 12.26 -2.67 30.45
CA ASP A 596 11.42 -3.42 29.52
C ASP A 596 10.74 -2.47 28.50
N ALA A 597 10.35 -3.00 27.34
CA ALA A 597 9.83 -2.20 26.23
C ALA A 597 8.53 -1.43 26.56
N THR A 598 7.74 -1.93 27.52
CA THR A 598 6.54 -1.27 28.02
C THR A 598 6.88 -0.10 28.94
N SER A 599 7.81 -0.29 29.86
CA SER A 599 8.32 0.76 30.74
C SER A 599 9.08 1.85 29.97
N GLU A 600 9.82 1.50 28.91
CA GLU A 600 10.53 2.47 28.08
C GLU A 600 9.56 3.43 27.37
N LYS A 601 8.48 2.90 26.76
CA LYS A 601 7.44 3.72 26.14
C LYS A 601 6.72 4.61 27.14
N ALA A 602 6.31 4.05 28.28
CA ALA A 602 5.64 4.79 29.34
C ALA A 602 6.53 5.91 29.89
N ALA A 603 7.83 5.66 30.02
CA ALA A 603 8.77 6.64 30.54
C ALA A 603 9.16 7.72 29.52
N LEU A 604 9.18 7.42 28.22
CA LEU A 604 9.28 8.42 27.16
C LEU A 604 8.05 9.35 27.15
N SER A 605 6.85 8.80 27.34
CA SER A 605 5.63 9.59 27.50
C SER A 605 5.67 10.45 28.77
N LEU A 606 6.17 9.91 29.89
CA LEU A 606 6.33 10.67 31.13
C LEU A 606 7.36 11.80 31.02
N ALA A 607 8.48 11.54 30.33
CA ALA A 607 9.53 12.51 30.06
C ALA A 607 8.99 13.68 29.20
N GLY A 608 8.18 13.37 28.19
CA GLY A 608 7.49 14.38 27.37
C GLY A 608 6.50 15.22 28.17
N ALA A 609 5.76 14.61 29.10
CA ALA A 609 4.82 15.32 29.98
C ALA A 609 5.53 16.15 31.08
N GLY A 610 6.64 15.67 31.63
CA GLY A 610 7.43 16.36 32.65
C GLY A 610 8.15 17.61 32.12
N ALA A 611 8.54 17.61 30.84
CA ALA A 611 9.10 18.78 30.16
C ALA A 611 8.09 19.95 30.05
N LEU A 612 6.78 19.64 29.97
CA LEU A 612 5.70 20.64 29.91
C LEU A 612 5.34 21.25 31.28
N LEU A 613 5.70 20.60 32.40
CA LEU A 613 5.30 20.99 33.76
C LEU A 613 6.40 21.74 34.55
N GLY A 614 7.46 22.19 33.88
CA GLY A 614 8.52 22.99 34.52
C GLY A 614 9.52 22.18 35.32
N GLY A 615 10.23 21.26 34.66
CA GLY A 615 11.63 20.85 34.88
C GLY A 615 12.15 20.45 36.26
N THR A 616 11.35 20.45 37.33
CA THR A 616 11.86 20.34 38.70
C THR A 616 11.09 19.41 39.62
N ARG A 617 9.99 18.81 39.15
CA ARG A 617 9.16 17.90 39.95
C ARG A 617 9.38 16.46 39.52
N LEU A 618 9.53 15.58 40.51
CA LEU A 618 9.48 14.14 40.30
C LEU A 618 8.09 13.78 39.77
N ALA A 619 8.03 13.13 38.62
CA ALA A 619 6.79 12.61 38.06
C ALA A 619 6.63 11.13 38.45
N THR A 620 5.41 10.73 38.80
CA THR A 620 5.09 9.38 39.25
C THR A 620 3.95 8.84 38.39
N LEU A 621 4.11 7.61 37.90
CA LEU A 621 3.07 6.85 37.21
C LEU A 621 2.88 5.53 37.95
N GLU A 622 1.69 5.34 38.50
CA GLU A 622 1.29 4.07 39.10
C GLU A 622 0.79 3.12 38.00
N LEU A 623 1.23 1.87 38.06
CA LEU A 623 0.93 0.77 37.13
C LEU A 623 0.41 -0.41 37.97
N GLU A 624 -0.33 -1.35 37.36
CA GLU A 624 -0.94 -2.47 38.11
C GLU A 624 0.08 -3.32 38.89
N ASP A 625 1.32 -3.45 38.37
CA ASP A 625 2.41 -4.22 38.98
C ASP A 625 3.50 -3.35 39.65
N GLY A 626 3.26 -2.06 39.91
CA GLY A 626 4.25 -1.17 40.55
C GLY A 626 4.15 0.28 40.05
N GLY A 627 5.26 0.97 39.84
CA GLY A 627 5.21 2.27 39.14
C GLY A 627 6.53 2.78 38.60
N LEU A 628 6.45 3.88 37.85
CA LEU A 628 7.57 4.58 37.25
C LEU A 628 7.75 5.94 37.92
N LEU A 629 8.96 6.23 38.34
CA LEU A 629 9.37 7.52 38.87
C LEU A 629 10.32 8.16 37.87
N ALA A 630 10.04 9.38 37.42
CA ALA A 630 10.91 10.15 36.54
C ALA A 630 11.42 11.40 37.27
N LEU A 631 12.73 11.48 37.47
CA LEU A 631 13.43 12.59 38.09
C LEU A 631 14.17 13.40 37.02
N PRO A 632 13.74 14.64 36.73
CA PRO A 632 14.46 15.51 35.81
C PRO A 632 15.79 16.00 36.43
N LEU A 633 16.89 15.78 35.70
CA LEU A 633 18.23 16.32 35.95
C LEU A 633 18.54 17.41 34.91
N ARG A 634 19.66 18.14 35.05
CA ARG A 634 20.00 19.28 34.17
C ARG A 634 20.01 18.92 32.67
N ASP A 635 20.61 17.79 32.32
CA ASP A 635 20.77 17.35 30.91
C ASP A 635 20.26 15.92 30.67
N ALA A 636 19.46 15.37 31.59
CA ALA A 636 19.00 13.98 31.55
C ALA A 636 17.73 13.78 32.40
N ILE A 637 17.06 12.64 32.22
CA ILE A 637 15.95 12.22 33.08
C ILE A 637 16.30 10.84 33.63
N LEU A 638 16.37 10.72 34.95
CA LEU A 638 16.53 9.44 35.63
C LEU A 638 15.15 8.80 35.82
N ILE A 639 14.99 7.56 35.37
CA ILE A 639 13.80 6.75 35.58
C ILE A 639 14.13 5.66 36.58
N ALA A 640 13.22 5.44 37.53
CA ALA A 640 13.16 4.23 38.32
C ALA A 640 11.84 3.49 38.06
N ARG A 641 11.94 2.24 37.60
CA ARG A 641 10.83 1.29 37.58
C ARG A 641 10.88 0.50 38.89
N VAL A 642 9.87 0.68 39.72
CA VAL A 642 9.75 0.04 41.03
C VAL A 642 8.63 -0.98 40.96
N ASP A 643 8.92 -2.22 41.36
CA ASP A 643 7.92 -3.28 41.43
C ASP A 643 7.25 -3.26 42.81
N GLY A 644 5.92 -3.18 42.85
CA GLY A 644 5.11 -3.05 44.07
C GLY A 644 4.76 -1.60 44.50
N ALA A 645 3.61 -1.43 45.14
CA ALA A 645 3.08 -0.13 45.56
C ALA A 645 3.71 0.39 46.87
N GLU A 646 4.02 -0.51 47.83
CA GLU A 646 4.63 -0.14 49.11
C GLU A 646 6.10 0.32 48.96
N SER A 647 6.81 -0.20 47.97
CA SER A 647 8.19 0.16 47.62
C SER A 647 8.28 1.49 46.86
N LEU A 648 7.22 1.91 46.17
CA LEU A 648 7.18 3.12 45.36
C LEU A 648 7.28 4.40 46.21
N ALA A 649 6.64 4.43 47.39
CA ALA A 649 6.72 5.56 48.31
C ALA A 649 8.13 5.73 48.89
N ALA A 650 8.80 4.63 49.25
CA ALA A 650 10.17 4.64 49.74
C ALA A 650 11.17 5.12 48.66
N TRP A 651 11.02 4.60 47.42
CA TRP A 651 11.84 5.03 46.29
C TRP A 651 11.63 6.49 45.90
N ARG A 652 10.43 7.03 46.10
CA ARG A 652 10.13 8.44 45.88
C ARG A 652 10.90 9.35 46.85
N GLU A 653 10.94 9.03 48.14
CA GLU A 653 11.73 9.81 49.11
C GLU A 653 13.23 9.70 48.83
N GLN A 654 13.71 8.49 48.52
CA GLN A 654 15.13 8.24 48.25
C GLN A 654 15.64 8.96 46.99
N LEU A 655 14.84 9.00 45.91
CA LEU A 655 15.20 9.75 44.70
C LEU A 655 15.21 11.26 44.92
N LEU A 656 14.38 11.77 45.83
CA LEU A 656 14.39 13.19 46.20
C LEU A 656 15.63 13.55 47.03
N GLU A 657 16.07 12.68 47.93
CA GLU A 657 17.34 12.84 48.67
C GLU A 657 18.56 12.74 47.75
N ALA A 658 18.60 11.74 46.86
CA ALA A 658 19.69 11.54 45.91
C ALA A 658 19.77 12.64 44.83
N ARG A 659 18.70 13.39 44.60
CA ARG A 659 18.72 14.54 43.69
C ARG A 659 19.78 15.58 44.08
N ALA A 660 20.04 15.77 45.37
CA ALA A 660 21.02 16.74 45.86
C ALA A 660 22.47 16.33 45.55
N SER A 661 22.74 15.05 45.30
CA SER A 661 24.06 14.54 44.92
C SER A 661 24.22 14.29 43.40
N LEU A 662 23.11 14.28 42.64
CA LEU A 662 23.07 14.01 41.19
C LEU A 662 22.94 15.26 40.30
N VAL A 663 22.61 16.43 40.88
CA VAL A 663 22.49 17.75 40.20
C VAL A 663 23.72 18.59 40.51
#